data_AF-A0A149TKY1-F1
#
_entry.id   AF-A0A149TKY1-F1
#
_cell.length_a   1.000
_cell.length_b   1.000
_cell.length_c   1.000
_cell.angle_alpha   90.00
_cell.angle_beta   90.00
_cell.angle_gamma   90.00
#
_symmetry.space_group_name_H-M   'P 1'
#
loop_
_entity.id
_entity.type
_entity.pdbx_description
1 polymer ?
#
loop_
_entity_poly.entity_id
_entity_poly.type
_entity_poly.pdbx_seq_one_letter_code
_entity_poly.pdbx_strand_id
1 'polypeptide(L)'
;MIARIIAVSARNPLLVILGTLFLVGAGVWAVMNTPLDAIPDLSDTQVIVYTDYPGQAPQVVEDQVTYPLTTALLAVPHSKVVRGFSTFGTSFVYVVFDDGTDLYWARSRVLEYLNFAQKRLPAGVTPSLGPDATGVGWVYEYVVQGKQRTLAELRSLQDWVIRFQLTKASGVAEVAAIGGFERQYQIVVDPRKLQAYGIPLSRVGDAVRQGNQDVGGRTIELTETEYMVRGRGYVRDVRDLERIVLKVDAVGTPVTVGDVARVELGPDERRGIAELDGVGEAVGGIVVKRDGADALTTIRSVRQRIAELLPSLPPGVSIVPVYDRSALILRAIATLRHTLIEESLIVSFVCVVFLLHVRSALVAIVTLPVGVLFAFLAMHMIGVGSNIMSLGGIAIALGAMVDAAIVMIENAHKHVERLAPGEARGPALLAAANEVGPSLFFSLLIITVSFLPVFALEGQEGRLFKPLAYTKTFSMAGGALLAVTLVPVLMLAFVRGRILPEARNPINRVLIALYRPVIRVVLRGPVLLVLLAIGIGAGTIYPAAHLGSEFMPDLNEGTWLYMPVTPPGLSVTKAVELLQGQDRIIKSFPEVQSVFGKAGRAATATDPAPTEMFETVITLKPQSEWPAGMTPDQLKADMNRALDLPGVSNAWTQPIRARIDMLATGIRTPVGVKVFGPDLGQLARIAEQVEQVVRTIPGTTSAFAERLEGGHYLEIIPDRNAIARYGLSVDDVMQVVATALGGQTVTTTVEGRERYGVSVRYPRDLRDDPQAIAEQVLLPTPGGAMIPLGQVAVIRLTGGPPSIRTEDAQLVAYVYVDLNGRDIGGYVNDAARAVRERVTLPQGYRVAWSGQFEYMQHAMARLKLVVPATLVLIFVLLYLNFGRITETLIVLLSVPFALVGGIWLTWWLGYNVSVAVVVGFIALAGVASETGVIMLIYLDNALADVSGRAQAEGRALTRADLRAAIMHGAVERVRPKMMTVTAIMAGLVPILWSAGTGSEVMRRIAAPMVGGMVSSTVLTLLVIPALYALVKGWRLSRG
;
A
#
# COMPACT_ATOMS: atom_id res chain seq x y z
N MET A 1 -39.17 3.73 23.25
CA MET A 1 -37.89 3.54 23.97
C MET A 1 -37.04 4.81 23.95
N ILE A 2 -36.68 5.36 22.78
CA ILE A 2 -35.80 6.53 22.63
C ILE A 2 -36.28 7.76 23.43
N ALA A 3 -37.57 8.10 23.37
CA ALA A 3 -38.15 9.19 24.17
C ALA A 3 -37.95 9.01 25.69
N ARG A 4 -37.91 7.76 26.20
CA ARG A 4 -37.60 7.49 27.62
C ARG A 4 -36.13 7.79 27.92
N ILE A 5 -35.21 7.47 27.01
CA ILE A 5 -33.77 7.77 27.17
C ILE A 5 -33.54 9.27 27.24
N ILE A 6 -34.21 10.04 26.36
CA ILE A 6 -34.16 11.51 26.37
C ILE A 6 -34.67 12.05 27.72
N ALA A 7 -35.83 11.57 28.19
CA ALA A 7 -36.40 11.99 29.46
C ALA A 7 -35.52 11.64 30.67
N VAL A 8 -34.90 10.47 30.69
CA VAL A 8 -33.99 10.03 31.77
C VAL A 8 -32.69 10.85 31.76
N SER A 9 -32.14 11.11 30.58
CA SER A 9 -30.92 11.92 30.40
C SER A 9 -31.15 13.35 30.89
N ALA A 10 -32.29 13.94 30.54
CA ALA A 10 -32.67 15.28 30.97
C ALA A 10 -32.94 15.41 32.48
N ARG A 11 -33.44 14.34 33.13
CA ARG A 11 -33.66 14.32 34.59
C ARG A 11 -32.34 14.21 35.37
N ASN A 12 -31.29 13.65 34.77
CA ASN A 12 -30.01 13.38 35.42
C ASN A 12 -28.84 14.12 34.72
N PRO A 13 -28.87 15.46 34.63
CA PRO A 13 -27.88 16.21 33.85
C PRO A 13 -26.45 16.04 34.39
N LEU A 14 -26.28 15.90 35.71
CA LEU A 14 -24.98 15.68 36.34
C LEU A 14 -24.32 14.38 35.86
N LEU A 15 -25.07 13.28 35.79
CA LEU A 15 -24.56 11.97 35.35
C LEU A 15 -24.16 11.99 33.87
N VAL A 16 -24.95 12.64 33.02
CA VAL A 16 -24.64 12.76 31.58
C VAL A 16 -23.39 13.60 31.37
N ILE A 17 -23.21 14.70 32.11
CA ILE A 17 -21.99 15.53 32.03
C ILE A 17 -20.77 14.75 32.53
N LEU A 18 -20.86 14.05 33.66
CA LEU A 18 -19.76 13.21 34.18
C LEU A 18 -19.39 12.09 33.20
N GLY A 19 -20.37 11.39 32.63
CA GLY A 19 -20.14 10.38 31.59
C GLY A 19 -19.49 10.97 30.34
N THR A 20 -19.89 12.19 29.95
CA THR A 20 -19.26 12.91 28.84
C THR A 20 -17.82 13.30 29.14
N LEU A 21 -17.52 13.78 30.37
CA LEU A 21 -16.15 14.10 30.79
C LEU A 21 -15.26 12.86 30.81
N PHE A 22 -15.78 11.72 31.27
CA PHE A 22 -15.07 10.44 31.22
C PHE A 22 -14.80 10.02 29.76
N LEU A 23 -15.80 10.14 28.88
CA LEU A 23 -15.66 9.87 27.46
C LEU A 23 -14.60 10.78 26.81
N VAL A 24 -14.57 12.07 27.16
CA VAL A 24 -13.54 13.00 26.69
C VAL A 24 -12.15 12.58 27.18
N GLY A 25 -12.00 12.25 28.47
CA GLY A 25 -10.73 11.76 29.02
C GLY A 25 -10.24 10.47 28.36
N ALA A 26 -11.12 9.48 28.21
CA ALA A 26 -10.83 8.22 27.54
C ALA A 26 -10.52 8.42 26.05
N GLY A 27 -11.25 9.30 25.36
CA GLY A 27 -11.00 9.63 23.96
C GLY A 27 -9.68 10.37 23.74
N VAL A 28 -9.30 11.32 24.62
CA VAL A 28 -8.00 11.99 24.55
C VAL A 28 -6.87 10.99 24.76
N TRP A 29 -7.02 10.09 25.74
CA TRP A 29 -6.07 8.98 25.93
C TRP A 29 -5.99 8.08 24.69
N ALA A 30 -7.11 7.76 24.04
CA ALA A 30 -7.13 6.96 22.83
C ALA A 30 -6.42 7.66 21.65
N VAL A 31 -6.65 8.97 21.45
CA VAL A 31 -5.96 9.78 20.43
C VAL A 31 -4.44 9.74 20.61
N MET A 32 -3.96 9.76 21.85
CA MET A 32 -2.52 9.75 22.15
C MET A 32 -1.85 8.37 21.95
N ASN A 33 -2.62 7.27 22.05
CA ASN A 33 -2.09 5.90 22.03
C ASN A 33 -2.48 5.09 20.79
N THR A 34 -3.20 5.68 19.83
CA THR A 34 -3.56 5.00 18.58
C THR A 34 -2.37 5.01 17.61
N PRO A 35 -1.98 3.86 17.01
CA PRO A 35 -0.89 3.79 16.03
C PRO A 35 -1.11 4.74 14.85
N LEU A 36 -0.03 5.30 14.30
CA LEU A 36 -0.08 6.26 13.19
C LEU A 36 0.71 5.76 11.98
N ASP A 37 0.04 5.80 10.83
CA ASP A 37 0.66 5.53 9.52
C ASP A 37 0.07 6.44 8.45
N ALA A 38 0.68 6.50 7.27
CA ALA A 38 0.18 7.32 6.16
C ALA A 38 -1.07 6.66 5.55
N ILE A 39 -0.98 5.37 5.26
CA ILE A 39 -2.06 4.53 4.72
C ILE A 39 -2.20 3.27 5.58
N PRO A 40 -3.36 2.60 5.59
CA PRO A 40 -3.46 1.28 6.20
C PRO A 40 -2.52 0.30 5.51
N ASP A 41 -2.13 -0.75 6.22
CA ASP A 41 -1.33 -1.82 5.63
C ASP A 41 -2.16 -2.54 4.56
N LEU A 42 -1.71 -2.44 3.31
CA LEU A 42 -2.35 -3.07 2.15
C LEU A 42 -1.71 -4.41 1.79
N SER A 43 -0.63 -4.80 2.47
CA SER A 43 0.15 -5.98 2.11
C SER A 43 -0.61 -7.28 2.39
N ASP A 44 -0.58 -8.21 1.43
CA ASP A 44 -1.05 -9.57 1.67
C ASP A 44 -0.12 -10.31 2.62
N THR A 45 -0.69 -11.21 3.42
CA THR A 45 0.10 -12.13 4.24
C THR A 45 0.98 -12.96 3.31
N GLN A 46 2.29 -12.75 3.44
CA GLN A 46 3.30 -13.39 2.59
C GLN A 46 4.37 -14.02 3.44
N VAL A 47 4.77 -15.24 3.06
CA VAL A 47 5.94 -15.91 3.60
C VAL A 47 6.96 -16.11 2.48
N ILE A 48 8.18 -15.64 2.72
CA ILE A 48 9.29 -15.75 1.78
C ILE A 48 10.16 -16.92 2.20
N VAL A 49 10.55 -17.76 1.25
CA VAL A 49 11.54 -18.81 1.40
C VAL A 49 12.73 -18.46 0.51
N TYR A 50 13.89 -18.28 1.12
CA TYR A 50 15.13 -17.91 0.46
C TYR A 50 16.13 -19.06 0.54
N THR A 51 16.70 -19.43 -0.60
CA THR A 51 17.65 -20.54 -0.67
C THR A 51 18.87 -20.15 -1.49
N ASP A 52 20.04 -20.14 -0.86
CA ASP A 52 21.32 -20.00 -1.54
C ASP A 52 21.74 -21.32 -2.20
N TYR A 53 22.10 -21.26 -3.47
CA TYR A 53 22.76 -22.36 -4.18
C TYR A 53 23.91 -21.82 -5.06
N PRO A 54 24.99 -21.32 -4.43
CA PRO A 54 26.00 -20.49 -5.10
C PRO A 54 26.66 -21.17 -6.30
N GLY A 55 26.89 -20.38 -7.36
CA GLY A 55 27.57 -20.83 -8.58
C GLY A 55 26.70 -21.63 -9.56
N GLN A 56 25.44 -21.89 -9.24
CA GLN A 56 24.53 -22.66 -10.08
C GLN A 56 23.75 -21.79 -11.06
N ALA A 57 23.55 -22.32 -12.27
CA ALA A 57 22.76 -21.67 -13.30
C ALA A 57 21.27 -21.62 -12.93
N PRO A 58 20.52 -20.57 -13.35
CA PRO A 58 19.08 -20.45 -13.18
C PRO A 58 18.27 -21.71 -13.48
N GLN A 59 18.60 -22.44 -14.56
CA GLN A 59 17.93 -23.69 -14.92
C GLN A 59 18.12 -24.79 -13.85
N VAL A 60 19.34 -24.94 -13.33
CA VAL A 60 19.65 -25.91 -12.28
C VAL A 60 18.97 -25.54 -10.98
N VAL A 61 18.94 -24.24 -10.65
CA VAL A 61 18.23 -23.71 -9.47
C VAL A 61 16.73 -23.98 -9.59
N GLU A 62 16.14 -23.77 -10.77
CA GLU A 62 14.73 -24.08 -11.02
C GLU A 62 14.46 -25.57 -10.81
N ASP A 63 15.18 -26.44 -11.51
CA ASP A 63 14.90 -27.86 -11.55
C ASP A 63 15.15 -28.57 -10.20
N GLN A 64 16.20 -28.15 -9.46
CA GLN A 64 16.66 -28.83 -8.24
C GLN A 64 16.19 -28.17 -6.94
N VAL A 65 15.81 -26.89 -6.96
CA VAL A 65 15.47 -26.14 -5.75
C VAL A 65 14.09 -25.51 -5.85
N THR A 66 13.89 -24.57 -6.77
CA THR A 66 12.65 -23.78 -6.83
C THR A 66 11.43 -24.64 -7.19
N TYR A 67 11.52 -25.53 -8.16
CA TYR A 67 10.40 -26.38 -8.57
C TYR A 67 9.97 -27.37 -7.46
N PRO A 68 10.89 -28.12 -6.81
CA PRO A 68 10.54 -28.93 -5.64
C PRO A 68 9.93 -28.14 -4.48
N LEU A 69 10.40 -26.90 -4.25
CA LEU A 69 9.86 -26.04 -3.19
C LEU A 69 8.48 -25.51 -3.53
N THR A 70 8.29 -24.93 -4.73
CA THR A 70 7.01 -24.36 -5.16
C THR A 70 5.92 -25.42 -5.21
N THR A 71 6.20 -26.60 -5.77
CA THR A 71 5.25 -27.73 -5.82
C THR A 71 4.85 -28.25 -4.45
N ALA A 72 5.78 -28.28 -3.48
CA ALA A 72 5.45 -28.65 -2.11
C ALA A 72 4.60 -27.57 -1.42
N LEU A 73 4.91 -26.30 -1.65
CA LEU A 73 4.26 -25.16 -0.99
C LEU A 73 2.87 -24.84 -1.56
N LEU A 74 2.57 -25.28 -2.79
CA LEU A 74 1.23 -25.20 -3.39
C LEU A 74 0.15 -25.93 -2.57
N ALA A 75 0.55 -26.96 -1.81
CA ALA A 75 -0.37 -27.75 -0.99
C ALA A 75 -0.53 -27.18 0.42
N VAL A 76 0.06 -26.01 0.72
CA VAL A 76 -0.10 -25.34 2.02
C VAL A 76 -1.52 -24.80 2.13
N PRO A 77 -2.26 -25.06 3.22
CA PRO A 77 -3.63 -24.57 3.34
C PRO A 77 -3.68 -23.03 3.31
N HIS A 78 -4.72 -22.48 2.65
CA HIS A 78 -4.91 -21.04 2.43
C HIS A 78 -3.84 -20.37 1.55
N SER A 79 -2.99 -21.12 0.83
CA SER A 79 -2.12 -20.55 -0.18
C SER A 79 -2.96 -20.06 -1.36
N LYS A 80 -2.91 -18.76 -1.64
CA LYS A 80 -3.59 -18.12 -2.77
C LYS A 80 -2.77 -18.25 -4.05
N VAL A 81 -1.46 -17.99 -3.97
CA VAL A 81 -0.52 -18.10 -5.09
C VAL A 81 0.90 -18.35 -4.59
N VAL A 82 1.66 -19.17 -5.32
CA VAL A 82 3.08 -19.45 -5.02
C VAL A 82 3.94 -18.99 -6.19
N ARG A 83 4.82 -18.02 -5.96
CA ARG A 83 5.71 -17.46 -6.99
C ARG A 83 7.15 -17.91 -6.77
N GLY A 84 7.79 -18.47 -7.79
CA GLY A 84 9.19 -18.85 -7.79
C GLY A 84 10.03 -17.92 -8.66
N PHE A 85 11.21 -17.57 -8.18
CA PHE A 85 12.21 -16.80 -8.91
C PHE A 85 13.56 -17.50 -8.79
N SER A 86 13.99 -18.09 -9.90
CA SER A 86 15.27 -18.79 -10.02
C SER A 86 16.26 -17.90 -10.75
N THR A 87 17.25 -17.40 -10.01
CA THR A 87 18.33 -16.57 -10.55
C THR A 87 19.66 -17.28 -10.37
N PHE A 88 20.72 -16.73 -10.96
CA PHE A 88 22.04 -17.33 -10.82
C PHE A 88 22.47 -17.37 -9.35
N GLY A 89 22.64 -18.59 -8.84
CA GLY A 89 23.09 -18.85 -7.48
C GLY A 89 22.02 -18.79 -6.39
N THR A 90 20.76 -18.41 -6.67
CA THR A 90 19.73 -18.26 -5.63
C THR A 90 18.31 -18.54 -6.09
N SER A 91 17.50 -19.06 -5.17
CA SER A 91 16.05 -19.28 -5.33
C SER A 91 15.27 -18.45 -4.33
N PHE A 92 14.25 -17.74 -4.82
CA PHE A 92 13.24 -17.07 -4.00
C PHE A 92 11.88 -17.69 -4.25
N VAL A 93 11.20 -18.12 -3.19
CA VAL A 93 9.82 -18.61 -3.27
C VAL A 93 8.94 -17.76 -2.37
N TYR A 94 7.90 -17.17 -2.94
CA TYR A 94 6.94 -16.31 -2.26
C TYR A 94 5.60 -17.01 -2.17
N VAL A 95 5.17 -17.34 -0.96
CA VAL A 95 3.87 -17.94 -0.68
C VAL A 95 2.94 -16.83 -0.20
N VAL A 96 1.95 -16.48 -1.02
CA VAL A 96 0.93 -15.48 -0.70
C VAL A 96 -0.33 -16.20 -0.23
N PHE A 97 -0.91 -15.74 0.87
CA PHE A 97 -2.06 -16.37 1.51
C PHE A 97 -3.37 -15.62 1.25
N ASP A 98 -4.50 -16.30 1.49
CA ASP A 98 -5.82 -15.69 1.51
C ASP A 98 -5.93 -14.57 2.56
N ASP A 99 -6.79 -13.59 2.30
CA ASP A 99 -7.02 -12.45 3.20
C ASP A 99 -7.50 -12.90 4.59
N GLY A 100 -6.95 -12.30 5.65
CA GLY A 100 -7.25 -12.66 7.03
C GLY A 100 -6.42 -13.81 7.62
N THR A 101 -5.51 -14.40 6.86
CA THR A 101 -4.57 -15.42 7.38
C THR A 101 -3.53 -14.78 8.30
N ASP A 102 -3.38 -15.31 9.51
CA ASP A 102 -2.35 -14.88 10.46
C ASP A 102 -0.93 -15.20 9.94
N LEU A 103 -0.03 -14.23 10.01
CA LEU A 103 1.33 -14.37 9.49
C LEU A 103 2.12 -15.47 10.21
N TYR A 104 2.05 -15.56 11.53
CA TYR A 104 2.84 -16.53 12.29
C TYR A 104 2.29 -17.95 12.12
N TRP A 105 0.98 -18.10 11.96
CA TRP A 105 0.35 -19.35 11.53
C TRP A 105 0.87 -19.75 10.15
N ALA A 106 0.83 -18.85 9.16
CA ALA A 106 1.32 -19.09 7.81
C ALA A 106 2.80 -19.50 7.80
N ARG A 107 3.65 -18.76 8.53
CA ARG A 107 5.09 -19.08 8.69
C ARG A 107 5.30 -20.46 9.30
N SER A 108 4.52 -20.82 10.32
CA SER A 108 4.59 -22.14 10.96
C SER A 108 4.16 -23.27 10.03
N ARG A 109 3.13 -23.05 9.19
CA ARG A 109 2.71 -24.01 8.16
C ARG A 109 3.76 -24.16 7.08
N VAL A 110 4.32 -23.06 6.58
CA VAL A 110 5.40 -23.11 5.58
C VAL A 110 6.61 -23.87 6.13
N LEU A 111 7.02 -23.60 7.38
CA LEU A 111 8.14 -24.29 8.01
C LEU A 111 7.95 -25.81 8.08
N GLU A 112 6.72 -26.27 8.37
CA GLU A 112 6.39 -27.69 8.37
C GLU A 112 6.59 -28.33 7.00
N TYR A 113 6.08 -27.69 5.93
CA TYR A 113 6.22 -28.18 4.56
C TYR A 113 7.67 -28.11 4.07
N LEU A 114 8.42 -27.07 4.47
CA LEU A 114 9.85 -26.96 4.17
C LEU A 114 10.66 -28.12 4.77
N ASN A 115 10.34 -28.56 5.98
CA ASN A 115 11.02 -29.69 6.62
C ASN A 115 10.84 -31.01 5.82
N PHE A 116 9.69 -31.19 5.16
CA PHE A 116 9.48 -32.33 4.26
C PHE A 116 10.18 -32.14 2.91
N ALA A 117 10.14 -30.92 2.36
CA ALA A 117 10.79 -30.59 1.09
C ALA A 117 12.33 -30.67 1.17
N GLN A 118 12.92 -30.39 2.35
CA GLN A 118 14.36 -30.44 2.60
C GLN A 118 15.01 -31.74 2.13
N LYS A 119 14.31 -32.88 2.30
CA LYS A 119 14.83 -34.21 1.92
C LYS A 119 14.98 -34.40 0.41
N ARG A 120 14.34 -33.55 -0.40
CA ARG A 120 14.38 -33.58 -1.86
C ARG A 120 15.38 -32.60 -2.44
N LEU A 121 15.96 -31.72 -1.62
CA LEU A 121 16.93 -30.72 -2.07
C LEU A 121 18.35 -31.32 -2.14
N PRO A 122 19.24 -30.74 -2.97
CA PRO A 122 20.64 -31.14 -3.03
C PRO A 122 21.35 -31.04 -1.66
N ALA A 123 22.37 -31.87 -1.46
CA ALA A 123 23.17 -31.85 -0.24
C ALA A 123 23.83 -30.48 -0.04
N GLY A 124 23.78 -29.95 1.19
CA GLY A 124 24.35 -28.65 1.54
C GLY A 124 23.47 -27.44 1.19
N VAL A 125 22.33 -27.64 0.52
CA VAL A 125 21.35 -26.58 0.23
C VAL A 125 20.31 -26.53 1.36
N THR A 126 20.22 -25.38 2.03
CA THR A 126 19.26 -25.18 3.14
C THR A 126 18.37 -23.97 2.85
N PRO A 127 17.07 -24.17 2.56
CA PRO A 127 16.08 -23.11 2.47
C PRO A 127 15.90 -22.49 3.85
N SER A 128 15.78 -21.18 3.86
CA SER A 128 15.59 -20.36 5.05
C SER A 128 14.30 -19.55 4.91
N LEU A 129 13.63 -19.29 6.03
CA LEU A 129 12.52 -18.35 6.06
C LEU A 129 13.07 -16.92 6.00
N GLY A 130 12.48 -16.10 5.14
CA GLY A 130 12.72 -14.66 5.12
C GLY A 130 12.22 -13.98 6.41
N PRO A 131 12.48 -12.66 6.54
CA PRO A 131 12.06 -11.88 7.71
C PRO A 131 10.53 -11.92 7.89
N ASP A 132 10.06 -11.56 9.08
CA ASP A 132 8.64 -11.37 9.40
C ASP A 132 8.12 -10.02 8.86
N ALA A 133 8.46 -9.74 7.60
CA ALA A 133 8.15 -8.51 6.89
C ALA A 133 8.15 -8.72 5.37
N THR A 134 7.59 -7.75 4.65
CA THR A 134 7.55 -7.72 3.18
C THR A 134 8.35 -6.54 2.62
N GLY A 135 8.41 -6.40 1.30
CA GLY A 135 9.00 -5.21 0.65
C GLY A 135 8.30 -3.89 1.03
N VAL A 136 7.05 -3.92 1.51
CA VAL A 136 6.34 -2.74 2.04
C VAL A 136 6.91 -2.30 3.40
N GLY A 137 7.64 -3.18 4.09
CA GLY A 137 8.27 -2.90 5.38
C GLY A 137 9.47 -1.95 5.30
N TRP A 138 9.92 -1.54 4.12
CA TRP A 138 11.09 -0.66 3.95
C TRP A 138 10.73 0.77 4.38
N VAL A 139 11.02 1.11 5.64
CA VAL A 139 10.54 2.37 6.26
C VAL A 139 11.62 3.44 6.38
N TYR A 140 12.89 3.03 6.40
CA TYR A 140 14.03 3.93 6.58
C TYR A 140 15.26 3.38 5.87
N GLU A 141 15.85 4.17 4.98
CA GLU A 141 17.09 3.83 4.28
C GLU A 141 18.13 4.90 4.56
N TYR A 142 19.37 4.47 4.72
CA TYR A 142 20.49 5.35 5.04
C TYR A 142 21.77 4.94 4.31
N VAL A 143 22.70 5.88 4.20
CA VAL A 143 24.05 5.68 3.70
C VAL A 143 25.05 5.90 4.83
N VAL A 144 26.06 5.02 4.91
CA VAL A 144 27.21 5.14 5.80
C VAL A 144 28.34 5.82 5.03
N GLN A 145 28.69 7.03 5.45
CA GLN A 145 29.80 7.80 4.88
C GLN A 145 30.97 7.81 5.85
N GLY A 146 32.20 7.79 5.34
CA GLY A 146 33.40 7.89 6.15
C GLY A 146 34.53 8.61 5.42
N LYS A 147 35.00 9.74 5.97
CA LYS A 147 36.18 10.42 5.41
C LYS A 147 37.40 9.50 5.54
N GLN A 148 38.16 9.31 4.46
CA GLN A 148 39.37 8.48 4.40
C GLN A 148 39.14 6.99 4.75
N ARG A 149 37.93 6.46 4.52
CA ARG A 149 37.62 5.04 4.67
C ARG A 149 37.28 4.42 3.33
N THR A 150 37.66 3.17 3.16
CA THR A 150 37.32 2.37 1.98
C THR A 150 35.90 1.83 2.08
N LEU A 151 35.27 1.54 0.94
CA LEU A 151 33.95 0.90 0.90
C LEU A 151 33.92 -0.46 1.61
N ALA A 152 35.05 -1.18 1.65
CA ALA A 152 35.17 -2.45 2.37
C ALA A 152 35.16 -2.28 3.89
N GLU A 153 35.80 -1.24 4.41
CA GLU A 153 35.72 -0.87 5.83
C GLU A 153 34.31 -0.43 6.24
N LEU A 154 33.67 0.40 5.40
CA LEU A 154 32.31 0.87 5.66
C LEU A 154 31.29 -0.28 5.60
N ARG A 155 31.47 -1.21 4.65
CA ARG A 155 30.63 -2.41 4.56
C ARG A 155 30.81 -3.33 5.77
N SER A 156 32.04 -3.54 6.23
CA SER A 156 32.31 -4.30 7.45
C SER A 156 31.67 -3.65 8.68
N LEU A 157 31.73 -2.31 8.79
CA LEU A 157 31.07 -1.57 9.86
C LEU A 157 29.55 -1.72 9.81
N GLN A 158 28.97 -1.67 8.61
CA GLN A 158 27.54 -1.89 8.40
C GLN A 158 27.11 -3.29 8.85
N ASP A 159 27.81 -4.33 8.40
CA ASP A 159 27.43 -5.73 8.64
C ASP A 159 27.64 -6.18 10.10
N TRP A 160 28.74 -5.74 10.73
CA TRP A 160 29.19 -6.26 12.02
C TRP A 160 28.93 -5.34 13.21
N VAL A 161 28.59 -4.06 12.97
CA VAL A 161 28.32 -3.09 14.04
C VAL A 161 26.93 -2.47 13.89
N ILE A 162 26.69 -1.74 12.80
CA ILE A 162 25.47 -0.93 12.65
C ILE A 162 24.23 -1.83 12.58
N ARG A 163 24.25 -2.85 11.72
CA ARG A 163 23.14 -3.81 11.55
C ARG A 163 22.65 -4.38 12.87
N PHE A 164 23.54 -4.90 13.72
CA PHE A 164 23.15 -5.51 14.99
C PHE A 164 22.61 -4.50 16.00
N GLN A 165 23.10 -3.26 15.97
CA GLN A 165 22.62 -2.22 16.87
C GLN A 165 21.23 -1.73 16.48
N LEU A 166 20.97 -1.58 15.17
CA LEU A 166 19.69 -1.14 14.64
C LEU A 166 18.63 -2.25 14.67
N THR A 167 19.02 -3.53 14.51
CA THR A 167 18.08 -4.67 14.65
C THR A 167 17.47 -4.76 16.05
N LYS A 168 18.14 -4.22 17.09
CA LYS A 168 17.60 -4.14 18.45
C LYS A 168 16.53 -3.05 18.62
N ALA A 169 16.35 -2.16 17.66
CA ALA A 169 15.32 -1.13 17.73
C ALA A 169 13.92 -1.77 17.72
N SER A 170 13.00 -1.17 18.47
CA SER A 170 11.64 -1.71 18.58
C SER A 170 10.92 -1.65 17.23
N GLY A 171 10.24 -2.73 16.85
CA GLY A 171 9.49 -2.82 15.59
C GLY A 171 10.34 -3.15 14.35
N VAL A 172 11.66 -3.33 14.48
CA VAL A 172 12.52 -3.77 13.37
C VAL A 172 12.49 -5.30 13.24
N ALA A 173 12.28 -5.77 12.01
CA ALA A 173 12.39 -7.17 11.61
C ALA A 173 13.82 -7.50 11.18
N GLU A 174 14.39 -6.67 10.30
CA GLU A 174 15.69 -6.87 9.70
C GLU A 174 16.34 -5.53 9.36
N VAL A 175 17.67 -5.50 9.35
CA VAL A 175 18.46 -4.41 8.77
C VAL A 175 19.35 -4.99 7.68
N ALA A 176 18.98 -4.75 6.43
CA ALA A 176 19.65 -5.30 5.26
C ALA A 176 20.77 -4.36 4.78
N ALA A 177 21.92 -4.90 4.41
CA ALA A 177 23.01 -4.12 3.83
C ALA A 177 22.85 -4.03 2.30
N ILE A 178 23.27 -2.89 1.73
CA ILE A 178 23.29 -2.68 0.28
C ILE A 178 24.57 -1.95 -0.16
N GLY A 179 25.15 -2.35 -1.29
CA GLY A 179 26.38 -1.77 -1.83
C GLY A 179 27.64 -2.09 -1.00
N GLY A 180 28.75 -1.43 -1.35
CA GLY A 180 30.06 -1.69 -0.76
C GLY A 180 30.74 -2.98 -1.21
N PHE A 181 31.89 -3.28 -0.60
CA PHE A 181 32.66 -4.49 -0.87
C PHE A 181 32.69 -5.38 0.37
N GLU A 182 32.14 -6.58 0.28
CA GLU A 182 32.35 -7.60 1.29
C GLU A 182 33.80 -8.10 1.20
N ARG A 183 34.51 -8.14 2.33
CA ARG A 183 35.90 -8.58 2.34
C ARG A 183 35.97 -10.09 2.20
N GLN A 184 36.90 -10.55 1.38
CA GLN A 184 37.17 -11.97 1.17
C GLN A 184 38.69 -12.19 1.10
N TYR A 185 39.18 -13.24 1.75
CA TYR A 185 40.54 -13.72 1.57
C TYR A 185 40.60 -14.54 0.29
N GLN A 186 41.40 -14.11 -0.68
CA GLN A 186 41.50 -14.72 -2.00
C GLN A 186 42.87 -15.39 -2.14
N ILE A 187 42.87 -16.71 -2.31
CA ILE A 187 44.05 -17.51 -2.59
C ILE A 187 44.13 -17.69 -4.11
N VAL A 188 44.93 -16.86 -4.77
CA VAL A 188 45.12 -16.85 -6.22
C VAL A 188 46.26 -17.80 -6.60
N VAL A 189 45.90 -19.00 -7.04
CA VAL A 189 46.82 -20.12 -7.24
C VAL A 189 47.44 -20.12 -8.63
N ASP A 190 48.77 -20.24 -8.72
CA ASP A 190 49.46 -20.38 -10.01
C ASP A 190 49.50 -21.87 -10.45
N PRO A 191 48.79 -22.25 -11.53
CA PRO A 191 48.73 -23.64 -11.97
C PRO A 191 50.09 -24.19 -12.42
N ARG A 192 51.01 -23.34 -12.90
CA ARG A 192 52.36 -23.78 -13.31
C ARG A 192 53.18 -24.19 -12.11
N LYS A 193 53.04 -23.48 -10.99
CA LYS A 193 53.68 -23.86 -9.73
C LYS A 193 53.09 -25.13 -9.16
N LEU A 194 51.76 -25.28 -9.19
CA LEU A 194 51.10 -26.53 -8.80
C LEU A 194 51.63 -27.73 -9.60
N GLN A 195 51.77 -27.57 -10.92
CA GLN A 195 52.35 -28.59 -11.79
C GLN A 195 53.81 -28.90 -11.43
N ALA A 196 54.65 -27.86 -11.23
CA ALA A 196 56.06 -28.04 -10.88
C ALA A 196 56.27 -28.78 -9.54
N TYR A 197 55.42 -28.51 -8.54
CA TYR A 197 55.47 -29.20 -7.24
C TYR A 197 54.69 -30.53 -7.21
N GLY A 198 53.94 -30.84 -8.27
CA GLY A 198 53.08 -32.02 -8.36
C GLY A 198 51.95 -32.00 -7.32
N ILE A 199 51.33 -30.85 -7.10
CA ILE A 199 50.26 -30.65 -6.12
C ILE A 199 48.94 -30.38 -6.86
N PRO A 200 47.88 -31.20 -6.64
CA PRO A 200 46.57 -30.93 -7.24
C PRO A 200 45.89 -29.73 -6.59
N LEU A 201 45.04 -29.02 -7.33
CA LEU A 201 44.30 -27.85 -6.82
C LEU A 201 43.41 -28.20 -5.61
N SER A 202 42.80 -29.39 -5.61
CA SER A 202 41.97 -29.88 -4.50
C SER A 202 42.73 -29.90 -3.17
N ARG A 203 44.03 -30.25 -3.20
CA ARG A 203 44.88 -30.28 -2.00
C ARG A 203 45.03 -28.91 -1.35
N VAL A 204 45.03 -27.83 -2.14
CA VAL A 204 45.09 -26.46 -1.61
C VAL A 204 43.82 -26.16 -0.81
N GLY A 205 42.65 -26.42 -1.40
CA GLY A 205 41.37 -26.22 -0.72
C GLY A 205 41.22 -27.04 0.56
N ASP A 206 41.62 -28.32 0.52
CA ASP A 206 41.54 -29.21 1.68
C ASP A 206 42.51 -28.81 2.79
N ALA A 207 43.75 -28.44 2.45
CA ALA A 207 44.73 -27.98 3.41
C ALA A 207 44.28 -26.67 4.10
N VAL A 208 43.71 -25.74 3.33
CA VAL A 208 43.15 -24.49 3.87
C VAL A 208 41.97 -24.76 4.80
N ARG A 209 41.08 -25.69 4.42
CA ARG A 209 39.94 -26.09 5.27
C ARG A 209 40.40 -26.73 6.58
N GLN A 210 41.40 -27.61 6.52
CA GLN A 210 41.95 -28.30 7.69
C GLN A 210 42.82 -27.39 8.57
N GLY A 211 43.42 -26.36 7.98
CA GLY A 211 44.30 -25.40 8.64
C GLY A 211 43.59 -24.27 9.38
N ASN A 212 42.25 -24.24 9.41
CA ASN A 212 41.45 -23.17 10.01
C ASN A 212 40.44 -23.72 11.04
N GLN A 213 40.92 -24.27 12.16
CA GLN A 213 40.08 -24.82 13.21
C GLN A 213 40.72 -24.73 14.60
N ASP A 214 39.91 -24.40 15.61
CA ASP A 214 40.24 -24.56 17.03
C ASP A 214 39.68 -25.90 17.54
N VAL A 215 40.36 -26.53 18.50
CA VAL A 215 39.91 -27.80 19.10
C VAL A 215 39.94 -27.76 20.63
N GLY A 216 38.97 -28.42 21.28
CA GLY A 216 38.90 -28.56 22.73
C GLY A 216 39.46 -29.91 23.19
N GLY A 217 40.38 -29.89 24.17
CA GLY A 217 41.09 -31.07 24.68
C GLY A 217 40.61 -31.55 26.06
N ARG A 218 39.35 -31.26 26.43
CA ARG A 218 38.81 -31.47 27.80
C ARG A 218 39.60 -30.68 28.86
N THR A 219 39.71 -31.22 30.07
CA THR A 219 40.41 -30.61 31.22
C THR A 219 41.55 -31.52 31.69
N ILE A 220 42.57 -30.90 32.28
CA ILE A 220 43.58 -31.58 33.09
C ILE A 220 43.51 -31.01 34.50
N GLU A 221 43.55 -31.88 35.52
CA GLU A 221 43.58 -31.46 36.91
C GLU A 221 45.04 -31.34 37.37
N LEU A 222 45.42 -30.16 37.85
CA LEU A 222 46.74 -29.89 38.40
C LEU A 222 46.56 -29.16 39.74
N THR A 223 47.02 -29.77 40.83
CA THR A 223 46.93 -29.18 42.18
C THR A 223 45.48 -28.79 42.53
N GLU A 224 44.55 -29.74 42.43
CA GLU A 224 43.11 -29.55 42.72
C GLU A 224 42.43 -28.45 41.87
N THR A 225 43.07 -28.01 40.78
CA THR A 225 42.56 -27.00 39.85
C THR A 225 42.40 -27.59 38.46
N GLU A 226 41.21 -27.43 37.86
CA GLU A 226 40.98 -27.84 36.47
C GLU A 226 41.49 -26.80 35.47
N TYR A 227 42.35 -27.24 34.55
CA TYR A 227 42.82 -26.44 33.42
C TYR A 227 42.17 -26.94 32.13
N MET A 228 41.42 -26.07 31.46
CA MET A 228 40.81 -26.38 30.16
C MET A 228 41.88 -26.39 29.06
N VAL A 229 42.04 -27.52 28.38
CA VAL A 229 42.98 -27.67 27.28
C VAL A 229 42.32 -27.16 25.99
N ARG A 230 42.97 -26.22 25.30
CA ARG A 230 42.51 -25.66 24.03
C ARG A 230 43.64 -25.60 23.00
N GLY A 231 43.43 -26.20 21.84
CA GLY A 231 44.25 -26.00 20.65
C GLY A 231 43.72 -24.81 19.85
N ARG A 232 44.61 -23.88 19.50
CA ARG A 232 44.29 -22.70 18.70
C ARG A 232 44.86 -22.85 17.29
N GLY A 233 44.00 -22.88 16.28
CA GLY A 233 44.36 -23.06 14.88
C GLY A 233 43.56 -22.19 13.90
N TYR A 234 42.78 -21.21 14.37
CA TYR A 234 42.17 -20.24 13.48
C TYR A 234 43.19 -19.34 12.76
N VAL A 235 42.93 -19.10 11.47
CA VAL A 235 43.63 -18.13 10.62
C VAL A 235 43.24 -16.71 11.03
N ARG A 236 44.22 -15.82 11.18
CA ARG A 236 43.99 -14.42 11.59
C ARG A 236 44.38 -13.39 10.55
N ASP A 237 45.35 -13.71 9.72
CA ASP A 237 45.84 -12.81 8.70
C ASP A 237 46.26 -13.56 7.42
N VAL A 238 46.68 -12.79 6.42
CA VAL A 238 47.15 -13.32 5.13
C VAL A 238 48.36 -14.25 5.29
N ARG A 239 49.26 -13.97 6.26
CA ARG A 239 50.49 -14.75 6.46
C ARG A 239 50.21 -16.13 7.03
N ASP A 240 49.19 -16.25 7.86
CA ASP A 240 48.74 -17.55 8.38
C ASP A 240 48.31 -18.46 7.22
N LEU A 241 47.55 -17.94 6.25
CA LEU A 241 47.17 -18.68 5.04
C LEU A 241 48.39 -19.06 4.19
N GLU A 242 49.34 -18.14 3.98
CA GLU A 242 50.55 -18.40 3.20
C GLU A 242 51.42 -19.53 3.79
N ARG A 243 51.39 -19.72 5.11
CA ARG A 243 52.18 -20.73 5.82
C ARG A 243 51.54 -22.11 5.88
N ILE A 244 50.31 -22.26 5.40
CA ILE A 244 49.62 -23.56 5.39
C ILE A 244 50.41 -24.55 4.53
N VAL A 245 50.79 -25.68 5.13
CA VAL A 245 51.63 -26.70 4.50
C VAL A 245 50.78 -27.56 3.56
N LEU A 246 51.22 -27.68 2.31
CA LEU A 246 50.57 -28.50 1.29
C LEU A 246 51.20 -29.89 1.19
N LYS A 247 52.54 -29.92 1.21
CA LYS A 247 53.39 -31.11 1.07
C LYS A 247 54.69 -30.88 1.84
N VAL A 248 55.33 -31.96 2.27
CA VAL A 248 56.68 -31.95 2.85
C VAL A 248 57.53 -32.94 2.06
N ASP A 249 58.75 -32.56 1.71
CA ASP A 249 59.69 -33.48 1.05
C ASP A 249 60.27 -34.52 2.03
N ALA A 250 61.06 -35.46 1.53
CA ALA A 250 61.68 -36.52 2.36
C ALA A 250 62.75 -36.00 3.34
N VAL A 251 63.24 -34.76 3.15
CA VAL A 251 64.29 -34.12 3.95
C VAL A 251 63.69 -33.22 5.03
N GLY A 252 62.39 -32.93 4.95
CA GLY A 252 61.64 -32.10 5.90
C GLY A 252 61.35 -30.68 5.42
N THR A 253 61.65 -30.33 4.17
CA THR A 253 61.32 -29.02 3.59
C THR A 253 59.83 -28.95 3.24
N PRO A 254 59.05 -28.05 3.85
CA PRO A 254 57.64 -27.88 3.50
C PRO A 254 57.48 -27.06 2.22
N VAL A 255 56.46 -27.39 1.44
CA VAL A 255 55.89 -26.53 0.39
C VAL A 255 54.58 -25.96 0.94
N THR A 256 54.46 -24.65 1.00
CA THR A 256 53.30 -23.96 1.57
C THR A 256 52.39 -23.36 0.50
N VAL A 257 51.23 -22.84 0.92
CA VAL A 257 50.33 -22.09 0.02
C VAL A 257 51.04 -20.89 -0.59
N GLY A 258 51.84 -20.16 0.16
CA GLY A 258 52.60 -19.00 -0.33
C GLY A 258 53.61 -19.35 -1.44
N ASP A 259 54.10 -20.59 -1.49
CA ASP A 259 55.00 -21.02 -2.56
C ASP A 259 54.26 -21.15 -3.90
N VAL A 260 52.99 -21.58 -3.87
CA VAL A 260 52.18 -21.91 -5.06
C VAL A 260 51.11 -20.88 -5.40
N ALA A 261 50.80 -19.95 -4.49
CA ALA A 261 49.70 -19.00 -4.63
C ALA A 261 50.04 -17.62 -4.05
N ARG A 262 49.38 -16.58 -4.56
CA ARG A 262 49.34 -15.25 -3.94
C ARG A 262 48.09 -15.15 -3.07
N VAL A 263 48.25 -14.83 -1.79
CA VAL A 263 47.11 -14.62 -0.89
C VAL A 263 46.90 -13.11 -0.74
N GLU A 264 45.68 -12.64 -1.03
CA GLU A 264 45.34 -11.22 -0.95
C GLU A 264 43.94 -11.00 -0.35
N LEU A 265 43.73 -9.82 0.23
CA LEU A 265 42.41 -9.40 0.68
C LEU A 265 41.71 -8.68 -0.48
N GLY A 266 40.64 -9.28 -1.00
CA GLY A 266 39.87 -8.76 -2.12
C GLY A 266 38.39 -8.60 -1.79
N PRO A 267 37.60 -8.07 -2.73
CA PRO A 267 36.14 -8.06 -2.61
C PRO A 267 35.53 -9.41 -3.04
N ASP A 268 34.47 -9.83 -2.37
CA ASP A 268 33.61 -10.91 -2.86
C ASP A 268 32.77 -10.47 -4.07
N GLU A 269 32.10 -11.42 -4.71
CA GLU A 269 31.19 -11.16 -5.82
C GLU A 269 30.05 -10.21 -5.41
N ARG A 270 29.88 -9.13 -6.18
CA ARG A 270 28.82 -8.15 -5.95
C ARG A 270 27.56 -8.54 -6.72
N ARG A 271 26.45 -8.65 -5.98
CA ARG A 271 25.08 -8.79 -6.53
C ARG A 271 24.19 -7.58 -6.26
N GLY A 272 24.73 -6.56 -5.58
CA GLY A 272 24.06 -5.31 -5.25
C GLY A 272 25.04 -4.15 -5.24
N ILE A 273 24.66 -3.05 -5.88
CA ILE A 273 25.41 -1.80 -5.96
C ILE A 273 24.55 -0.70 -5.34
N ALA A 274 25.18 0.22 -4.62
CA ALA A 274 24.54 1.46 -4.17
C ALA A 274 25.37 2.67 -4.60
N GLU A 275 24.68 3.76 -4.96
CA GLU A 275 25.25 5.02 -5.40
C GLU A 275 24.52 6.17 -4.68
N LEU A 276 25.23 7.28 -4.45
CA LEU A 276 24.63 8.49 -3.88
C LEU A 276 24.93 9.73 -4.73
N ASP A 277 23.85 10.39 -5.18
CA ASP A 277 23.85 11.70 -5.84
C ASP A 277 24.68 11.80 -7.15
N GLY A 278 25.04 10.69 -7.79
CA GLY A 278 25.88 10.66 -8.99
C GLY A 278 27.37 10.98 -8.74
N VAL A 279 27.79 11.02 -7.48
CA VAL A 279 29.16 11.35 -7.03
C VAL A 279 30.03 10.10 -6.89
N GLY A 280 29.45 8.96 -6.52
CA GLY A 280 30.18 7.71 -6.35
C GLY A 280 29.43 6.62 -5.60
N GLU A 281 29.99 5.41 -5.65
CA GLU A 281 29.47 4.24 -4.95
C GLU A 281 29.46 4.44 -3.42
N ALA A 282 28.46 3.86 -2.77
CA ALA A 282 28.19 4.02 -1.35
C ALA A 282 27.90 2.68 -0.65
N VAL A 283 27.89 2.70 0.69
CA VAL A 283 27.40 1.59 1.52
C VAL A 283 26.14 2.06 2.21
N GLY A 284 25.04 1.33 2.03
CA GLY A 284 23.76 1.64 2.63
C GLY A 284 23.23 0.56 3.55
N GLY A 285 22.19 0.93 4.30
CA GLY A 285 21.38 0.02 5.08
C GLY A 285 19.90 0.32 4.93
N ILE A 286 19.10 -0.74 4.86
CA ILE A 286 17.65 -0.68 4.71
C ILE A 286 17.04 -1.26 5.98
N VAL A 287 16.25 -0.46 6.70
CA VAL A 287 15.54 -0.91 7.89
C VAL A 287 14.16 -1.40 7.49
N VAL A 288 13.93 -2.69 7.72
CA VAL A 288 12.68 -3.37 7.42
C VAL A 288 11.85 -3.48 8.71
N LYS A 289 10.69 -2.83 8.70
CA LYS A 289 9.68 -2.87 9.76
C LYS A 289 9.01 -4.24 9.81
N ARG A 290 8.82 -4.77 11.01
CA ARG A 290 8.02 -5.97 11.28
C ARG A 290 6.56 -5.77 10.88
N ASP A 291 5.94 -6.83 10.39
CA ASP A 291 4.51 -6.86 10.11
C ASP A 291 3.68 -6.46 11.34
N GLY A 292 2.64 -5.65 11.14
CA GLY A 292 1.79 -5.13 12.21
C GLY A 292 2.42 -4.08 13.16
N ALA A 293 3.74 -3.82 13.08
CA ALA A 293 4.38 -2.78 13.89
C ALA A 293 4.05 -1.37 13.37
N ASP A 294 4.13 -0.37 14.25
CA ASP A 294 3.91 1.05 13.92
C ASP A 294 5.16 1.64 13.23
N ALA A 295 5.00 2.17 12.02
CA ALA A 295 6.10 2.67 11.21
C ALA A 295 6.78 3.89 11.87
N LEU A 296 6.00 4.85 12.37
CA LEU A 296 6.52 6.09 12.95
C LEU A 296 7.34 5.84 14.23
N THR A 297 6.85 4.96 15.09
CA THR A 297 7.50 4.55 16.35
C THR A 297 8.77 3.75 16.06
N THR A 298 8.73 2.86 15.07
CA THR A 298 9.91 2.12 14.62
C THR A 298 11.01 3.08 14.13
N ILE A 299 10.67 4.03 13.25
CA ILE A 299 11.63 5.03 12.75
C ILE A 299 12.19 5.89 13.89
N ARG A 300 11.36 6.31 14.85
CA ARG A 300 11.83 7.05 16.03
C ARG A 300 12.84 6.24 16.85
N SER A 301 12.55 4.96 17.10
CA SER A 301 13.46 4.04 17.81
C SER A 301 14.78 3.86 17.06
N VAL A 302 14.73 3.70 15.73
CA VAL A 302 15.92 3.62 14.88
C VAL A 302 16.75 4.90 14.95
N ARG A 303 16.14 6.07 14.79
CA ARG A 303 16.83 7.37 14.88
C ARG A 303 17.48 7.57 16.24
N GLN A 304 16.77 7.23 17.32
CA GLN A 304 17.34 7.27 18.68
C GLN A 304 18.56 6.34 18.78
N ARG A 305 18.45 5.12 18.24
CA ARG A 305 19.55 4.15 18.28
C ARG A 305 20.76 4.59 17.45
N ILE A 306 20.53 5.24 16.30
CA ILE A 306 21.59 5.87 15.50
C ILE A 306 22.28 6.97 16.31
N ALA A 307 21.52 7.84 16.99
CA ALA A 307 22.08 8.91 17.81
C ALA A 307 22.92 8.38 18.99
N GLU A 308 22.50 7.28 19.62
CA GLU A 308 23.26 6.58 20.68
C GLU A 308 24.52 5.88 20.12
N LEU A 309 24.45 5.39 18.88
CA LEU A 309 25.54 4.66 18.23
C LEU A 309 26.64 5.59 17.71
N LEU A 310 26.27 6.76 17.18
CA LEU A 310 27.17 7.68 16.48
C LEU A 310 28.46 8.02 17.25
N PRO A 311 28.43 8.29 18.58
CA PRO A 311 29.65 8.57 19.34
C PRO A 311 30.61 7.38 19.49
N SER A 312 30.11 6.16 19.31
CA SER A 312 30.92 4.92 19.39
C SER A 312 31.52 4.49 18.06
N LEU A 313 31.07 5.10 16.95
CA LEU A 313 31.61 4.83 15.63
C LEU A 313 32.99 5.50 15.46
N PRO A 314 33.86 4.98 14.56
CA PRO A 314 35.13 5.60 14.27
C PRO A 314 34.98 7.08 13.86
N PRO A 315 35.94 7.95 14.23
CA PRO A 315 35.87 9.37 13.89
C PRO A 315 35.77 9.57 12.37
N GLY A 316 34.89 10.48 11.96
CA GLY A 316 34.65 10.79 10.55
C GLY A 316 33.62 9.90 9.86
N VAL A 317 33.04 8.91 10.56
CA VAL A 317 31.88 8.14 10.08
C VAL A 317 30.57 8.86 10.41
N SER A 318 29.67 8.97 9.44
CA SER A 318 28.32 9.52 9.60
C SER A 318 27.28 8.63 8.93
N ILE A 319 26.08 8.59 9.51
CA ILE A 319 24.92 7.88 8.96
C ILE A 319 23.94 8.94 8.47
N VAL A 320 23.66 8.95 7.16
CA VAL A 320 22.81 9.95 6.51
C VAL A 320 21.53 9.28 5.99
N PRO A 321 20.34 9.72 6.39
CA PRO A 321 19.09 9.20 5.82
C PRO A 321 18.94 9.61 4.36
N VAL A 322 18.55 8.66 3.51
CA VAL A 322 18.23 8.89 2.09
C VAL A 322 16.76 8.63 1.76
N TYR A 323 16.09 7.80 2.58
CA TYR A 323 14.64 7.61 2.55
C TYR A 323 14.09 7.57 3.98
N ASP A 324 13.02 8.33 4.23
CA ASP A 324 12.37 8.38 5.53
C ASP A 324 10.85 8.51 5.41
N ARG A 325 10.14 7.40 5.70
CA ARG A 325 8.67 7.37 5.63
C ARG A 325 7.99 8.26 6.68
N SER A 326 8.67 8.62 7.78
CA SER A 326 8.07 9.47 8.82
C SER A 326 7.71 10.86 8.29
N ALA A 327 8.46 11.38 7.32
CA ALA A 327 8.16 12.67 6.69
C ALA A 327 6.79 12.63 5.98
N LEU A 328 6.51 11.55 5.25
CA LEU A 328 5.22 11.31 4.61
C LEU A 328 4.09 11.22 5.64
N ILE A 329 4.26 10.40 6.68
CA ILE A 329 3.27 10.20 7.74
C ILE A 329 2.91 11.53 8.40
N LEU A 330 3.91 12.32 8.82
CA LEU A 330 3.71 13.60 9.48
C LEU A 330 3.05 14.64 8.56
N ARG A 331 3.41 14.69 7.27
CA ARG A 331 2.75 15.56 6.28
C ARG A 331 1.28 15.19 6.10
N ALA A 332 0.98 13.90 5.88
CA ALA A 332 -0.38 13.41 5.73
C ALA A 332 -1.26 13.74 6.95
N ILE A 333 -0.75 13.51 8.16
CA ILE A 333 -1.45 13.85 9.41
C ILE A 333 -1.63 15.36 9.54
N ALA A 334 -0.62 16.17 9.19
CA ALA A 334 -0.72 17.62 9.26
C ALA A 334 -1.80 18.16 8.31
N THR A 335 -1.88 17.64 7.08
CA THR A 335 -2.94 17.95 6.12
C THR A 335 -4.30 17.60 6.70
N LEU A 336 -4.48 16.39 7.21
CA LEU A 336 -5.76 15.95 7.78
C LEU A 336 -6.16 16.76 9.02
N ARG A 337 -5.21 17.04 9.92
CA ARG A 337 -5.46 17.88 11.09
C ARG A 337 -5.92 19.26 10.68
N HIS A 338 -5.26 19.86 9.67
CA HIS A 338 -5.65 21.15 9.13
C HIS A 338 -7.08 21.10 8.57
N THR A 339 -7.36 20.12 7.70
CA THR A 339 -8.68 19.96 7.09
C THR A 339 -9.76 19.71 8.14
N LEU A 340 -9.56 18.83 9.13
CA LEU A 340 -10.51 18.60 10.21
C LEU A 340 -10.80 19.86 11.05
N ILE A 341 -9.79 20.71 11.28
CA ILE A 341 -9.96 21.99 11.98
C ILE A 341 -10.75 22.95 11.10
N GLU A 342 -10.39 23.10 9.82
CA GLU A 342 -11.11 23.95 8.87
C GLU A 342 -12.58 23.53 8.76
N GLU A 343 -12.85 22.25 8.60
CA GLU A 343 -14.19 21.68 8.58
C GLU A 343 -14.96 22.01 9.85
N SER A 344 -14.37 21.74 11.01
CA SER A 344 -14.99 22.02 12.30
C SER A 344 -15.32 23.50 12.44
N LEU A 345 -14.42 24.40 12.01
CA LEU A 345 -14.63 25.85 12.03
C LEU A 345 -15.72 26.30 11.05
N ILE A 346 -15.71 25.78 9.82
CA ILE A 346 -16.70 26.13 8.79
C ILE A 346 -18.09 25.63 9.20
N VAL A 347 -18.20 24.39 9.68
CA VAL A 347 -19.46 23.83 10.19
C VAL A 347 -19.95 24.64 11.39
N SER A 348 -19.06 24.99 12.32
CA SER A 348 -19.38 25.86 13.47
C SER A 348 -19.89 27.23 13.01
N PHE A 349 -19.23 27.82 12.00
CA PHE A 349 -19.62 29.11 11.42
C PHE A 349 -21.01 29.04 10.78
N VAL A 350 -21.29 28.00 9.99
CA VAL A 350 -22.62 27.77 9.39
C VAL A 350 -23.69 27.66 10.48
N CYS A 351 -23.42 26.92 11.57
CA CYS A 351 -24.34 26.80 12.70
C CYS A 351 -24.64 28.16 13.36
N VAL A 352 -23.61 28.98 13.60
CA VAL A 352 -23.78 30.32 14.20
C VAL A 352 -24.59 31.24 13.28
N VAL A 353 -24.26 31.26 11.99
CA VAL A 353 -24.91 32.11 10.98
C VAL A 353 -26.40 31.78 10.85
N PHE A 354 -26.76 30.50 10.76
CA PHE A 354 -28.16 30.12 10.60
C PHE A 354 -28.98 30.26 11.89
N LEU A 355 -28.38 29.99 13.07
CA LEU A 355 -29.08 30.06 14.36
C LEU A 355 -29.16 31.48 14.92
N LEU A 356 -28.26 32.41 14.52
CA LEU A 356 -28.15 33.78 15.04
C LEU A 356 -28.19 33.88 16.58
N HIS A 357 -27.79 32.81 17.26
CA HIS A 357 -27.75 32.70 18.71
C HIS A 357 -26.55 31.83 19.11
N VAL A 358 -25.43 32.49 19.45
CA VAL A 358 -24.13 31.83 19.69
C VAL A 358 -24.23 30.73 20.73
N ARG A 359 -25.00 30.92 21.81
CA ARG A 359 -25.17 29.87 22.84
C ARG A 359 -25.90 28.63 22.33
N SER A 360 -26.84 28.80 21.40
CA SER A 360 -27.52 27.64 20.78
C SER A 360 -26.57 26.91 19.84
N ALA A 361 -25.76 27.66 19.07
CA ALA A 361 -24.73 27.07 18.22
C ALA A 361 -23.68 26.30 19.03
N LEU A 362 -23.31 26.75 20.24
CA LEU A 362 -22.38 26.03 21.12
C LEU A 362 -22.83 24.60 21.44
N VAL A 363 -24.13 24.32 21.48
CA VAL A 363 -24.63 22.95 21.67
C VAL A 363 -24.17 22.04 20.54
N ALA A 364 -24.34 22.47 19.29
CA ALA A 364 -23.88 21.72 18.11
C ALA A 364 -22.34 21.66 18.04
N ILE A 365 -21.66 22.77 18.33
CA ILE A 365 -20.20 22.86 18.29
C ILE A 365 -19.55 21.90 19.29
N VAL A 366 -20.05 21.82 20.53
CA VAL A 366 -19.50 20.93 21.57
C VAL A 366 -19.70 19.46 21.21
N THR A 367 -20.76 19.11 20.48
CA THR A 367 -21.01 17.72 20.09
C THR A 367 -20.00 17.19 19.07
N LEU A 368 -19.39 18.06 18.26
CA LEU A 368 -18.43 17.64 17.23
C LEU A 368 -17.15 17.04 17.84
N PRO A 369 -16.39 17.71 18.72
CA PRO A 369 -15.21 17.11 19.35
C PRO A 369 -15.54 15.84 20.15
N VAL A 370 -16.67 15.81 20.86
CA VAL A 370 -17.05 14.65 21.68
C VAL A 370 -17.36 13.43 20.78
N GLY A 371 -18.01 13.63 19.64
CA GLY A 371 -18.26 12.57 18.66
C GLY A 371 -16.98 12.05 18.01
N VAL A 372 -16.03 12.93 17.69
CA VAL A 372 -14.70 12.54 17.19
C VAL A 372 -13.92 11.74 18.24
N LEU A 373 -13.91 12.18 19.50
CA LEU A 373 -13.25 11.47 20.59
C LEU A 373 -13.88 10.09 20.87
N PHE A 374 -15.21 9.97 20.71
CA PHE A 374 -15.88 8.68 20.74
C PHE A 374 -15.39 7.75 19.62
N ALA A 375 -15.23 8.27 18.40
CA ALA A 375 -14.71 7.49 17.28
C ALA A 375 -13.28 6.98 17.53
N PHE A 376 -12.39 7.83 18.06
CA PHE A 376 -11.03 7.43 18.43
C PHE A 376 -11.00 6.36 19.53
N LEU A 377 -11.88 6.48 20.54
CA LEU A 377 -12.00 5.46 21.58
C LEU A 377 -12.41 4.10 20.97
N ALA A 378 -13.42 4.09 20.10
CA ALA A 378 -13.87 2.88 19.42
C ALA A 378 -12.80 2.29 18.48
N MET A 379 -12.08 3.15 17.74
CA MET A 379 -10.95 2.74 16.91
C MET A 379 -9.87 2.00 17.72
N HIS A 380 -9.49 2.59 18.86
CA HIS A 380 -8.46 2.01 19.73
C HIS A 380 -8.89 0.65 20.29
N MET A 381 -10.16 0.50 20.70
CA MET A 381 -10.69 -0.76 21.21
C MET A 381 -10.71 -1.90 20.18
N ILE A 382 -10.82 -1.56 18.89
CA ILE A 382 -10.90 -2.53 17.78
C ILE A 382 -9.53 -2.73 17.10
N GLY A 383 -8.54 -1.91 17.43
CA GLY A 383 -7.20 -1.98 16.84
C GLY A 383 -7.09 -1.30 15.47
N VAL A 384 -7.98 -0.36 15.14
CA VAL A 384 -7.89 0.42 13.89
C VAL A 384 -6.91 1.58 14.08
N GLY A 385 -5.81 1.57 13.33
CA GLY A 385 -4.83 2.65 13.33
C GLY A 385 -5.35 3.98 12.76
N SER A 386 -4.63 5.06 13.04
CA SER A 386 -4.89 6.41 12.52
C SER A 386 -4.08 6.68 11.26
N ASN A 387 -4.77 6.81 10.12
CA ASN A 387 -4.19 7.07 8.81
C ASN A 387 -5.12 7.96 7.96
N ILE A 388 -4.74 8.26 6.71
CA ILE A 388 -5.54 9.10 5.80
C ILE A 388 -6.98 8.58 5.65
N MET A 389 -7.16 7.27 5.52
CA MET A 389 -8.47 6.66 5.30
C MET A 389 -9.34 6.73 6.56
N SER A 390 -8.78 6.38 7.72
CA SER A 390 -9.52 6.42 8.98
C SER A 390 -9.89 7.86 9.38
N LEU A 391 -8.97 8.82 9.27
CA LEU A 391 -9.26 10.23 9.56
C LEU A 391 -10.21 10.84 8.53
N GLY A 392 -10.10 10.44 7.26
CA GLY A 392 -11.02 10.83 6.20
C GLY A 392 -12.47 10.40 6.48
N GLY A 393 -12.68 9.22 7.07
CA GLY A 393 -14.01 8.79 7.50
C GLY A 393 -14.62 9.68 8.60
N ILE A 394 -13.79 10.20 9.51
CA ILE A 394 -14.21 11.18 10.53
C ILE A 394 -14.58 12.50 9.86
N ALA A 395 -13.75 12.99 8.94
CA ALA A 395 -13.97 14.23 8.19
C ALA A 395 -15.31 14.20 7.45
N ILE A 396 -15.57 13.11 6.71
CA ILE A 396 -16.83 12.90 6.00
C ILE A 396 -18.04 12.83 6.96
N ALA A 397 -17.84 12.33 8.18
CA ALA A 397 -18.90 12.23 9.17
C ALA A 397 -19.25 13.56 9.85
N LEU A 398 -18.32 14.52 9.95
CA LEU A 398 -18.53 15.77 10.71
C LEU A 398 -19.76 16.55 10.24
N GLY A 399 -19.90 16.73 8.93
CA GLY A 399 -21.01 17.48 8.34
C GLY A 399 -22.38 16.84 8.59
N ALA A 400 -22.46 15.51 8.61
CA ALA A 400 -23.70 14.78 8.85
C ALA A 400 -23.97 14.54 10.35
N MET A 401 -22.93 14.50 11.18
CA MET A 401 -23.03 14.32 12.63
C MET A 401 -23.65 15.55 13.32
N VAL A 402 -23.30 16.76 12.88
CA VAL A 402 -23.84 18.01 13.46
C VAL A 402 -25.34 18.17 13.17
N ASP A 403 -25.84 17.53 12.11
CA ASP A 403 -27.21 17.70 11.63
C ASP A 403 -28.26 17.37 12.69
N ALA A 404 -28.11 16.24 13.39
CA ALA A 404 -29.06 15.87 14.44
C ALA A 404 -29.10 16.90 15.58
N ALA A 405 -27.96 17.49 15.94
CA ALA A 405 -27.92 18.57 16.92
C ALA A 405 -28.62 19.83 16.37
N ILE A 406 -28.35 20.20 15.11
CA ILE A 406 -28.97 21.35 14.43
C ILE A 406 -30.49 21.22 14.39
N VAL A 407 -31.02 20.10 13.89
CA VAL A 407 -32.47 19.89 13.74
C VAL A 407 -33.17 19.88 15.10
N MET A 408 -32.53 19.29 16.12
CA MET A 408 -33.02 19.30 17.50
C MET A 408 -33.10 20.73 18.08
N ILE A 409 -32.05 21.52 17.90
CA ILE A 409 -31.97 22.91 18.38
C ILE A 409 -33.01 23.78 17.67
N GLU A 410 -33.17 23.62 16.35
CA GLU A 410 -34.16 24.36 15.57
C GLU A 410 -35.58 24.01 16.02
N ASN A 411 -35.88 22.73 16.22
CA ASN A 411 -37.20 22.32 16.71
C ASN A 411 -37.49 22.91 18.10
N ALA A 412 -36.46 22.97 18.96
CA ALA A 412 -36.56 23.63 20.26
C ALA A 412 -36.77 25.14 20.18
N HIS A 413 -36.13 25.85 19.24
CA HIS A 413 -36.38 27.28 19.04
C HIS A 413 -37.85 27.53 18.67
N LYS A 414 -38.42 26.71 17.78
CA LYS A 414 -39.85 26.80 17.42
C LYS A 414 -40.78 26.56 18.62
N HIS A 415 -40.46 25.61 19.50
CA HIS A 415 -41.25 25.37 20.71
C HIS A 415 -41.16 26.52 21.71
N VAL A 416 -39.97 27.12 21.87
CA VAL A 416 -39.78 28.26 22.76
C VAL A 416 -40.46 29.53 22.23
N GLU A 417 -40.53 29.71 20.90
CA GLU A 417 -41.26 30.83 20.27
C GLU A 417 -42.77 30.77 20.51
N ARG A 418 -43.34 29.57 20.66
CA ARG A 418 -44.78 29.36 20.90
C ARG A 418 -45.21 29.54 22.37
N LEU A 419 -44.27 29.71 23.29
CA LEU A 419 -44.57 29.86 24.72
C LEU A 419 -45.20 31.22 25.05
N ALA A 420 -46.18 31.22 25.94
CA ALA A 420 -46.73 32.45 26.49
C ALA A 420 -45.72 33.15 27.43
N PRO A 421 -45.76 34.48 27.59
CA PRO A 421 -44.87 35.19 28.51
C PRO A 421 -45.00 34.65 29.95
N GLY A 422 -43.96 34.01 30.48
CA GLY A 422 -43.92 33.48 31.84
C GLY A 422 -43.94 31.95 31.97
N GLU A 423 -44.14 31.20 30.88
CA GLU A 423 -44.10 29.73 30.92
C GLU A 423 -42.68 29.17 31.09
N ALA A 424 -42.58 28.03 31.80
CA ALA A 424 -41.32 27.35 32.05
C ALA A 424 -40.74 26.77 30.74
N ARG A 425 -39.51 27.18 30.39
CA ARG A 425 -38.85 26.76 29.14
C ARG A 425 -38.40 25.29 29.12
N GLY A 426 -38.07 24.72 30.29
CA GLY A 426 -37.56 23.35 30.40
C GLY A 426 -38.49 22.27 29.80
N PRO A 427 -39.78 22.24 30.20
CA PRO A 427 -40.78 21.35 29.61
C PRO A 427 -40.92 21.49 28.09
N ALA A 428 -40.87 22.72 27.56
CA ALA A 428 -40.98 22.99 26.13
C ALA A 428 -39.77 22.44 25.33
N LEU A 429 -38.56 22.59 25.88
CA LEU A 429 -37.34 22.03 25.29
C LEU A 429 -37.37 20.50 25.29
N LEU A 430 -37.93 19.88 26.34
CA LEU A 430 -38.09 18.42 26.42
C LEU A 430 -39.19 17.89 25.51
N ALA A 431 -40.28 18.63 25.34
CA ALA A 431 -41.31 18.29 24.36
C ALA A 431 -40.73 18.31 22.94
N ALA A 432 -39.98 19.38 22.60
CA ALA A 432 -39.28 19.48 21.32
C ALA A 432 -38.30 18.31 21.09
N ALA A 433 -37.56 17.92 22.13
CA ALA A 433 -36.62 16.81 22.03
C ALA A 433 -37.29 15.44 21.85
N ASN A 434 -38.42 15.21 22.52
CA ASN A 434 -39.17 13.96 22.38
C ASN A 434 -39.89 13.84 21.03
N GLU A 435 -40.25 14.95 20.40
CA GLU A 435 -40.91 14.96 19.09
C GLU A 435 -39.97 14.49 17.96
N VAL A 436 -38.77 15.08 17.87
CA VAL A 436 -37.85 14.81 16.75
C VAL A 436 -36.74 13.81 17.09
N GLY A 437 -36.45 13.59 18.37
CA GLY A 437 -35.36 12.73 18.83
C GLY A 437 -35.40 11.29 18.30
N PRO A 438 -36.54 10.57 18.34
CA PRO A 438 -36.65 9.23 17.77
C PRO A 438 -36.33 9.20 16.26
N SER A 439 -36.91 10.12 15.50
CA SER A 439 -36.73 10.20 14.05
C SER A 439 -35.29 10.52 13.67
N LEU A 440 -34.63 11.46 14.37
CA LEU A 440 -33.23 11.81 14.13
C LEU A 440 -32.27 10.67 14.46
N PHE A 441 -32.52 9.95 15.56
CA PHE A 441 -31.73 8.77 15.92
C PHE A 441 -31.83 7.68 14.84
N PHE A 442 -33.04 7.37 14.37
CA PHE A 442 -33.23 6.41 13.28
C PHE A 442 -32.63 6.89 11.95
N SER A 443 -32.69 8.19 11.66
CA SER A 443 -32.09 8.78 10.46
C SER A 443 -30.55 8.63 10.45
N LEU A 444 -29.90 8.91 11.58
CA LEU A 444 -28.45 8.70 11.73
C LEU A 444 -28.09 7.21 11.70
N LEU A 445 -28.95 6.33 12.23
CA LEU A 445 -28.77 4.88 12.12
C LEU A 445 -28.84 4.42 10.65
N ILE A 446 -29.71 5.00 9.83
CA ILE A 446 -29.75 4.73 8.38
C ILE A 446 -28.42 5.09 7.73
N ILE A 447 -27.83 6.25 8.03
CA ILE A 447 -26.51 6.61 7.48
C ILE A 447 -25.40 5.66 7.95
N THR A 448 -25.47 5.24 9.21
CA THR A 448 -24.50 4.32 9.82
C THR A 448 -24.58 2.95 9.12
N VAL A 449 -25.79 2.41 8.97
CA VAL A 449 -26.03 1.08 8.40
C VAL A 449 -25.89 1.08 6.88
N SER A 450 -26.14 2.20 6.18
CA SER A 450 -25.91 2.30 4.73
C SER A 450 -24.44 2.15 4.36
N PHE A 451 -23.52 2.26 5.33
CA PHE A 451 -22.09 2.04 5.15
C PHE A 451 -21.64 0.60 5.43
N LEU A 452 -22.49 -0.22 6.06
CA LEU A 452 -22.19 -1.61 6.38
C LEU A 452 -21.74 -2.43 5.16
N PRO A 453 -22.33 -2.25 3.95
CA PRO A 453 -21.92 -3.01 2.77
C PRO A 453 -20.46 -2.75 2.34
N VAL A 454 -19.84 -1.63 2.74
CA VAL A 454 -18.41 -1.37 2.47
C VAL A 454 -17.50 -2.38 3.17
N PHE A 455 -17.92 -2.94 4.31
CA PHE A 455 -17.17 -4.00 5.00
C PHE A 455 -17.15 -5.33 4.24
N ALA A 456 -18.02 -5.51 3.24
CA ALA A 456 -18.03 -6.68 2.38
C ALA A 456 -16.96 -6.64 1.29
N LEU A 457 -16.20 -5.54 1.16
CA LEU A 457 -15.01 -5.47 0.33
C LEU A 457 -13.89 -6.34 0.94
N GLU A 458 -13.17 -7.05 0.08
CA GLU A 458 -12.14 -8.03 0.45
C GLU A 458 -10.78 -7.58 -0.09
N GLY A 459 -9.67 -8.19 0.34
CA GLY A 459 -8.35 -7.90 -0.21
C GLY A 459 -7.89 -6.44 -0.06
N GLN A 460 -7.21 -5.91 -1.08
CA GLN A 460 -6.58 -4.59 -1.04
C GLN A 460 -7.62 -3.46 -0.91
N GLU A 461 -8.73 -3.52 -1.64
CA GLU A 461 -9.83 -2.57 -1.51
C GLU A 461 -10.48 -2.62 -0.12
N GLY A 462 -10.60 -3.82 0.46
CA GLY A 462 -11.09 -4.01 1.82
C GLY A 462 -10.18 -3.33 2.85
N ARG A 463 -8.88 -3.63 2.84
CA ARG A 463 -7.91 -3.04 3.78
C ARG A 463 -7.82 -1.52 3.67
N LEU A 464 -8.00 -0.98 2.47
CA LEU A 464 -7.99 0.46 2.23
C LEU A 464 -9.24 1.16 2.78
N PHE A 465 -10.45 0.63 2.52
CA PHE A 465 -11.72 1.34 2.82
C PHE A 465 -12.41 0.90 4.12
N LYS A 466 -12.12 -0.27 4.69
CA LYS A 466 -12.67 -0.69 5.99
C LYS A 466 -12.32 0.29 7.12
N PRO A 467 -11.08 0.81 7.26
CA PRO A 467 -10.77 1.82 8.27
C PRO A 467 -11.63 3.08 8.13
N LEU A 468 -11.84 3.56 6.91
CA LEU A 468 -12.72 4.69 6.61
C LEU A 468 -14.17 4.39 7.02
N ALA A 469 -14.66 3.19 6.69
CA ALA A 469 -16.01 2.78 7.04
C ALA A 469 -16.19 2.68 8.57
N TYR A 470 -15.21 2.13 9.29
CA TYR A 470 -15.23 2.05 10.76
C TYR A 470 -15.35 3.43 11.39
N THR A 471 -14.45 4.35 11.05
CA THR A 471 -14.41 5.67 11.70
C THR A 471 -15.63 6.51 11.38
N LYS A 472 -16.14 6.47 10.14
CA LYS A 472 -17.41 7.12 9.81
C LYS A 472 -18.55 6.52 10.63
N THR A 473 -18.64 5.20 10.69
CA THR A 473 -19.69 4.47 11.45
C THR A 473 -19.64 4.83 12.93
N PHE A 474 -18.46 4.83 13.55
CA PHE A 474 -18.31 5.20 14.96
C PHE A 474 -18.59 6.67 15.23
N SER A 475 -18.19 7.57 14.34
CA SER A 475 -18.49 8.99 14.44
C SER A 475 -20.01 9.23 14.39
N MET A 476 -20.72 8.57 13.46
CA MET A 476 -22.17 8.68 13.33
C MET A 476 -22.93 8.01 14.49
N ALA A 477 -22.46 6.85 14.95
CA ALA A 477 -23.00 6.18 16.12
C ALA A 477 -22.81 7.02 17.40
N GLY A 478 -21.62 7.62 17.58
CA GLY A 478 -21.35 8.59 18.64
C GLY A 478 -22.27 9.81 18.55
N GLY A 479 -22.41 10.39 17.35
CA GLY A 479 -23.34 11.49 17.09
C GLY A 479 -24.79 11.14 17.44
N ALA A 480 -25.26 9.95 17.06
CA ALA A 480 -26.62 9.48 17.35
C ALA A 480 -26.85 9.30 18.86
N LEU A 481 -25.88 8.71 19.57
CA LEU A 481 -25.94 8.55 21.02
C LEU A 481 -25.93 9.91 21.73
N LEU A 482 -25.06 10.83 21.32
CA LEU A 482 -24.96 12.18 21.88
C LEU A 482 -26.22 13.01 21.59
N ALA A 483 -26.85 12.84 20.43
CA ALA A 483 -28.07 13.54 20.05
C ALA A 483 -29.27 13.23 20.97
N VAL A 484 -29.33 12.04 21.57
CA VAL A 484 -30.42 11.64 22.49
C VAL A 484 -30.03 11.71 23.98
N THR A 485 -28.75 11.94 24.28
CA THR A 485 -28.22 12.02 25.66
C THR A 485 -27.71 13.42 26.01
N LEU A 486 -26.58 13.82 25.42
CA LEU A 486 -25.88 15.07 25.71
C LEU A 486 -26.61 16.30 25.15
N VAL A 487 -27.08 16.25 23.90
CA VAL A 487 -27.73 17.40 23.25
C VAL A 487 -28.94 17.93 24.04
N PRO A 488 -29.90 17.11 24.50
CA PRO A 488 -31.02 17.59 25.32
C PRO A 488 -30.57 18.26 26.63
N VAL A 489 -29.52 17.75 27.27
CA VAL A 489 -28.96 18.32 28.50
C VAL A 489 -28.28 19.67 28.24
N LEU A 490 -27.47 19.75 27.17
CA LEU A 490 -26.83 20.99 26.76
C LEU A 490 -27.84 22.04 26.31
N MET A 491 -28.96 21.63 25.71
CA MET A 491 -30.05 22.55 25.37
C MET A 491 -30.66 23.22 26.60
N LEU A 492 -30.89 22.48 27.69
CA LEU A 492 -31.39 23.04 28.96
C LEU A 492 -30.40 24.03 29.60
N ALA A 493 -29.10 23.81 29.40
CA ALA A 493 -28.04 24.68 29.90
C ALA A 493 -27.86 25.95 29.06
N PHE A 494 -27.76 25.82 27.73
CA PHE A 494 -27.29 26.88 26.83
C PHE A 494 -28.41 27.60 26.06
N VAL A 495 -29.59 27.01 25.86
CA VAL A 495 -30.72 27.67 25.17
C VAL A 495 -31.45 28.60 26.15
N ARG A 496 -30.78 29.71 26.49
CA ARG A 496 -31.25 30.76 27.41
C ARG A 496 -31.06 32.14 26.80
N GLY A 497 -31.97 33.08 27.08
CA GLY A 497 -31.92 34.46 26.57
C GLY A 497 -33.07 34.79 25.61
N ARG A 498 -32.92 35.87 24.84
CA ARG A 498 -33.86 36.31 23.79
C ARG A 498 -33.52 35.57 22.49
N ILE A 499 -34.37 34.64 22.08
CA ILE A 499 -34.28 33.93 20.79
C ILE A 499 -35.02 34.78 19.77
N LEU A 500 -34.41 35.02 18.61
CA LEU A 500 -35.02 35.83 17.55
C LEU A 500 -36.14 35.00 16.86
N PRO A 501 -37.37 35.52 16.76
CA PRO A 501 -38.47 34.83 16.08
C PRO A 501 -38.13 34.43 14.64
N GLU A 502 -38.61 33.27 14.18
CA GLU A 502 -38.30 32.70 12.86
C GLU A 502 -38.58 33.68 11.70
N ALA A 503 -39.65 34.48 11.81
CA ALA A 503 -40.04 35.48 10.82
C ALA A 503 -39.12 36.71 10.75
N ARG A 504 -38.30 36.95 11.78
CA ARG A 504 -37.37 38.09 11.87
C ARG A 504 -35.93 37.71 11.49
N ASN A 505 -35.62 36.43 11.29
CA ASN A 505 -34.31 36.01 10.82
C ASN A 505 -34.12 36.42 9.34
N PRO A 506 -33.12 37.26 9.00
CA PRO A 506 -32.92 37.76 7.63
C PRO A 506 -32.64 36.65 6.62
N ILE A 507 -31.87 35.63 7.00
CA ILE A 507 -31.52 34.49 6.12
C ILE A 507 -32.78 33.69 5.82
N ASN A 508 -33.57 33.39 6.85
CA ASN A 508 -34.82 32.66 6.67
C ASN A 508 -35.82 33.41 5.78
N ARG A 509 -35.95 34.73 5.99
CA ARG A 509 -36.85 35.56 5.18
C ARG A 509 -36.47 35.55 3.70
N VAL A 510 -35.18 35.62 3.38
CA VAL A 510 -34.69 35.52 2.00
C VAL A 510 -34.93 34.13 1.42
N LEU A 511 -34.59 33.06 2.15
CA LEU A 511 -34.81 31.68 1.70
C LEU A 511 -36.29 31.39 1.45
N ILE A 512 -37.18 31.81 2.34
CA ILE A 512 -38.64 31.65 2.19
C ILE A 512 -39.14 32.51 1.02
N ALA A 513 -38.67 33.76 0.88
CA ALA A 513 -39.07 34.64 -0.22
C ALA A 513 -38.67 34.07 -1.59
N LEU A 514 -37.52 33.41 -1.68
CA LEU A 514 -37.03 32.77 -2.90
C LEU A 514 -37.74 31.43 -3.17
N TYR A 515 -37.97 30.61 -2.15
CA TYR A 515 -38.55 29.28 -2.30
C TYR A 515 -40.07 29.29 -2.54
N ARG A 516 -40.81 30.17 -1.85
CA ARG A 516 -42.28 30.25 -1.93
C ARG A 516 -42.84 30.42 -3.35
N PRO A 517 -42.29 31.26 -4.26
CA PRO A 517 -42.75 31.33 -5.64
C PRO A 517 -42.42 30.06 -6.42
N VAL A 518 -41.24 29.47 -6.19
CA VAL A 518 -40.79 28.24 -6.87
C VAL A 518 -41.73 27.07 -6.56
N ILE A 519 -42.00 26.81 -5.27
CA ILE A 519 -42.89 25.70 -4.90
C ILE A 519 -44.34 25.91 -5.38
N ARG A 520 -44.79 27.17 -5.49
CA ARG A 520 -46.12 27.50 -6.05
C ARG A 520 -46.21 27.14 -7.54
N VAL A 521 -45.15 27.35 -8.30
CA VAL A 521 -45.06 26.93 -9.71
C VAL A 521 -45.00 25.40 -9.80
N VAL A 522 -44.21 24.76 -8.94
CA VAL A 522 -44.09 23.29 -8.89
C VAL A 522 -45.45 22.62 -8.64
N LEU A 523 -46.26 23.13 -7.70
CA LEU A 523 -47.57 22.56 -7.39
C LEU A 523 -48.64 22.81 -8.49
N ARG A 524 -48.39 23.73 -9.43
CA ARG A 524 -49.26 23.94 -10.62
C ARG A 524 -49.00 22.90 -11.71
N GLY A 525 -47.76 22.43 -11.86
CA GLY A 525 -47.35 21.47 -12.89
C GLY A 525 -46.50 20.31 -12.36
N PRO A 526 -46.96 19.53 -11.36
CA PRO A 526 -46.13 18.50 -10.73
C PRO A 526 -45.70 17.39 -11.71
N VAL A 527 -46.53 17.06 -12.71
CA VAL A 527 -46.19 16.06 -13.74
C VAL A 527 -45.04 16.54 -14.63
N LEU A 528 -45.06 17.81 -15.05
CA LEU A 528 -44.00 18.38 -15.89
C LEU A 528 -42.64 18.37 -15.17
N LEU A 529 -42.63 18.68 -13.87
CA LEU A 529 -41.40 18.65 -13.08
C LEU A 529 -40.85 17.22 -12.96
N VAL A 530 -41.70 16.23 -12.71
CA VAL A 530 -41.27 14.83 -12.63
C VAL A 530 -40.71 14.35 -13.99
N LEU A 531 -41.35 14.73 -15.11
CA LEU A 531 -40.83 14.43 -16.45
C LEU A 531 -39.49 15.11 -16.72
N LEU A 532 -39.32 16.37 -16.30
CA LEU A 532 -38.04 17.08 -16.41
C LEU A 532 -36.96 16.40 -15.58
N ALA A 533 -37.30 15.97 -14.36
CA ALA A 533 -36.39 15.23 -13.48
C ALA A 533 -35.94 13.91 -14.13
N ILE A 534 -36.88 13.14 -14.72
CA ILE A 534 -36.56 11.93 -15.50
C ILE A 534 -35.68 12.27 -16.71
N GLY A 535 -35.96 13.36 -17.42
CA GLY A 535 -35.14 13.83 -18.55
C GLY A 535 -33.71 14.18 -18.16
N ILE A 536 -33.51 14.86 -17.03
CA ILE A 536 -32.18 15.13 -16.46
C ILE A 536 -31.49 13.83 -16.08
N GLY A 537 -32.21 12.89 -15.46
CA GLY A 537 -31.69 11.56 -15.14
C GLY A 537 -31.23 10.78 -16.38
N ALA A 538 -31.99 10.83 -17.47
CA ALA A 538 -31.60 10.25 -18.76
C ALA A 538 -30.38 10.96 -19.37
N GLY A 539 -30.29 12.29 -19.23
CA GLY A 539 -29.13 13.08 -19.66
C GLY A 539 -27.82 12.69 -18.95
N THR A 540 -27.89 12.22 -17.70
CA THR A 540 -26.73 11.73 -16.94
C THR A 540 -26.12 10.44 -17.51
N ILE A 541 -26.84 9.71 -18.36
CA ILE A 541 -26.27 8.53 -19.04
C ILE A 541 -25.06 8.92 -19.90
N TYR A 542 -25.07 10.13 -20.49
CA TYR A 542 -23.95 10.63 -21.29
C TYR A 542 -22.65 10.78 -20.48
N PRO A 543 -22.57 11.60 -19.41
CA PRO A 543 -21.36 11.69 -18.60
C PRO A 543 -21.01 10.34 -17.96
N ALA A 544 -22.00 9.55 -17.51
CA ALA A 544 -21.73 8.22 -16.94
C ALA A 544 -21.02 7.27 -17.92
N ALA A 545 -21.35 7.32 -19.21
CA ALA A 545 -20.72 6.50 -20.25
C ALA A 545 -19.32 6.98 -20.67
N HIS A 546 -18.95 8.23 -20.37
CA HIS A 546 -17.65 8.82 -20.73
C HIS A 546 -16.66 8.88 -19.56
N LEU A 547 -17.05 8.46 -18.37
CA LEU A 547 -16.12 8.35 -17.25
C LEU A 547 -15.20 7.13 -17.46
N GLY A 548 -13.89 7.34 -17.31
CA GLY A 548 -12.91 6.26 -17.30
C GLY A 548 -13.00 5.40 -16.04
N SER A 549 -12.23 4.30 -16.01
CA SER A 549 -12.11 3.40 -14.87
C SER A 549 -10.68 3.28 -14.35
N GLU A 550 -10.52 3.36 -13.03
CA GLU A 550 -9.24 3.14 -12.35
C GLU A 550 -9.45 2.43 -11.02
N PHE A 551 -8.42 1.78 -10.47
CA PHE A 551 -8.53 1.14 -9.16
C PHE A 551 -8.58 2.19 -8.02
N MET A 552 -7.55 3.04 -7.94
CA MET A 552 -7.42 4.14 -7.00
C MET A 552 -6.55 5.25 -7.60
N PRO A 553 -6.74 6.52 -7.19
CA PRO A 553 -5.87 7.60 -7.63
C PRO A 553 -4.47 7.47 -7.00
N ASP A 554 -3.48 8.04 -7.68
CA ASP A 554 -2.10 8.03 -7.22
C ASP A 554 -1.91 8.93 -6.00
N LEU A 555 -1.48 8.35 -4.88
CA LEU A 555 -1.08 9.11 -3.69
C LEU A 555 0.25 9.80 -3.94
N ASN A 556 0.40 11.08 -3.62
CA ASN A 556 1.70 11.75 -3.69
C ASN A 556 2.53 11.54 -2.40
N GLU A 557 3.50 10.62 -2.45
CA GLU A 557 4.41 10.29 -1.35
C GLU A 557 5.48 11.39 -1.11
N GLY A 558 5.75 12.23 -2.10
CA GLY A 558 6.85 13.22 -2.10
C GLY A 558 8.24 12.62 -2.35
N THR A 559 8.30 11.32 -2.61
CA THR A 559 9.49 10.58 -3.04
C THR A 559 9.07 9.72 -4.24
N TRP A 560 9.91 9.67 -5.26
CA TRP A 560 9.69 8.82 -6.43
C TRP A 560 10.64 7.64 -6.43
N LEU A 561 10.21 6.58 -7.12
CA LEU A 561 11.02 5.41 -7.37
C LEU A 561 11.15 5.25 -8.89
N TYR A 562 12.38 5.40 -9.38
CA TYR A 562 12.74 5.19 -10.77
C TYR A 562 13.29 3.77 -10.93
N MET A 563 12.64 2.94 -11.75
CA MET A 563 12.96 1.52 -11.88
C MET A 563 13.23 1.10 -13.33
N PRO A 564 14.29 1.63 -13.96
CA PRO A 564 14.58 1.23 -15.32
C PRO A 564 15.07 -0.21 -15.39
N VAL A 565 14.87 -0.83 -16.55
CA VAL A 565 15.42 -2.15 -16.87
C VAL A 565 16.19 -2.11 -18.17
N THR A 566 17.32 -2.82 -18.18
CA THR A 566 18.12 -3.05 -19.38
C THR A 566 17.92 -4.47 -19.89
N PRO A 567 18.33 -4.77 -21.13
CA PRO A 567 18.52 -6.15 -21.56
C PRO A 567 19.38 -6.95 -20.56
N PRO A 568 19.11 -8.25 -20.40
CA PRO A 568 19.93 -9.14 -19.57
C PRO A 568 21.38 -9.21 -20.05
N GLY A 569 22.28 -9.63 -19.17
CA GLY A 569 23.71 -9.78 -19.50
C GLY A 569 24.57 -8.54 -19.20
N LEU A 570 23.99 -7.52 -18.57
CA LEU A 570 24.73 -6.33 -18.13
C LEU A 570 25.79 -6.71 -17.08
N SER A 571 27.04 -6.34 -17.31
CA SER A 571 28.10 -6.56 -16.32
C SER A 571 27.95 -5.62 -15.13
N VAL A 572 28.38 -6.07 -13.94
CA VAL A 572 28.40 -5.24 -12.71
C VAL A 572 29.13 -3.92 -12.96
N THR A 573 30.25 -3.94 -13.69
CA THR A 573 31.02 -2.72 -14.02
C THR A 573 30.19 -1.73 -14.86
N LYS A 574 29.47 -2.22 -15.87
CA LYS A 574 28.63 -1.35 -16.70
C LYS A 574 27.38 -0.88 -15.96
N ALA A 575 26.83 -1.72 -15.06
CA ALA A 575 25.73 -1.34 -14.19
C ALA A 575 26.12 -0.18 -13.26
N VAL A 576 27.33 -0.19 -12.66
CA VAL A 576 27.84 0.95 -11.86
C VAL A 576 27.91 2.23 -12.70
N GLU A 577 28.49 2.15 -13.89
CA GLU A 577 28.63 3.32 -14.79
C GLU A 577 27.26 3.89 -15.19
N LEU A 578 26.32 3.00 -15.52
CA LEU A 578 24.97 3.39 -15.92
C LEU A 578 24.19 3.99 -14.75
N LEU A 579 24.25 3.37 -13.57
CA LEU A 579 23.60 3.86 -12.36
C LEU A 579 24.11 5.26 -12.00
N GLN A 580 25.44 5.43 -11.93
CA GLN A 580 26.03 6.72 -11.60
C GLN A 580 25.70 7.80 -12.64
N GLY A 581 25.64 7.43 -13.93
CA GLY A 581 25.23 8.33 -15.00
C GLY A 581 23.77 8.78 -14.85
N GLN A 582 22.86 7.85 -14.60
CA GLN A 582 21.45 8.13 -14.35
C GLN A 582 21.27 9.01 -13.11
N ASP A 583 21.93 8.67 -12.01
CA ASP A 583 21.79 9.38 -10.75
C ASP A 583 22.31 10.82 -10.85
N ARG A 584 23.41 11.04 -11.59
CA ARG A 584 23.92 12.38 -11.89
C ARG A 584 22.95 13.20 -12.72
N ILE A 585 22.29 12.60 -13.71
CA ILE A 585 21.26 13.28 -14.51
C ILE A 585 20.09 13.67 -13.63
N ILE A 586 19.57 12.74 -12.81
CA ILE A 586 18.45 13.00 -11.91
C ILE A 586 18.82 14.09 -10.89
N LYS A 587 20.03 14.03 -10.31
CA LYS A 587 20.50 14.99 -9.32
C LYS A 587 20.69 16.40 -9.88
N SER A 588 20.83 16.55 -11.20
CA SER A 588 20.97 17.86 -11.86
C SER A 588 19.69 18.71 -11.81
N PHE A 589 18.53 18.11 -11.57
CA PHE A 589 17.26 18.81 -11.47
C PHE A 589 17.15 19.56 -10.12
N PRO A 590 16.77 20.86 -10.13
CA PRO A 590 16.77 21.69 -8.92
C PRO A 590 15.73 21.25 -7.89
N GLU A 591 14.66 20.55 -8.31
CA GLU A 591 13.60 20.00 -7.45
C GLU A 591 14.07 18.79 -6.64
N VAL A 592 15.18 18.14 -7.03
CA VAL A 592 15.67 16.91 -6.40
C VAL A 592 16.57 17.21 -5.19
N GLN A 593 16.18 16.68 -4.02
CA GLN A 593 16.95 16.81 -2.78
C GLN A 593 18.07 15.77 -2.69
N SER A 594 17.79 14.50 -3.00
CA SER A 594 18.78 13.42 -2.98
C SER A 594 18.38 12.29 -3.92
N VAL A 595 19.38 11.58 -4.44
CA VAL A 595 19.22 10.42 -5.31
C VAL A 595 20.00 9.26 -4.71
N PHE A 596 19.29 8.20 -4.33
CA PHE A 596 19.91 6.97 -3.83
C PHE A 596 19.65 5.85 -4.83
N GLY A 597 20.65 5.57 -5.64
CA GLY A 597 20.60 4.54 -6.66
C GLY A 597 20.93 3.17 -6.12
N LYS A 598 20.17 2.17 -6.55
CA LYS A 598 20.49 0.77 -6.35
C LYS A 598 20.46 0.02 -7.68
N ALA A 599 21.45 -0.83 -7.94
CA ALA A 599 21.38 -1.84 -9.01
C ALA A 599 21.53 -3.24 -8.40
N GLY A 600 20.70 -4.19 -8.83
CA GLY A 600 20.63 -5.50 -8.18
C GLY A 600 19.97 -5.45 -6.81
N ARG A 601 20.34 -6.40 -5.95
CA ARG A 601 19.65 -6.65 -4.68
C ARG A 601 20.42 -6.22 -3.44
N ALA A 602 19.70 -5.86 -2.39
CA ALA A 602 20.20 -5.81 -1.03
C ALA A 602 20.35 -7.22 -0.44
N ALA A 603 21.11 -7.35 0.64
CA ALA A 603 21.30 -8.60 1.36
C ALA A 603 20.07 -8.95 2.23
N THR A 604 18.92 -9.20 1.60
CA THR A 604 17.65 -9.58 2.23
C THR A 604 16.79 -10.40 1.28
N ALA A 605 15.98 -11.30 1.83
CA ALA A 605 14.99 -12.07 1.07
C ALA A 605 13.85 -11.20 0.50
N THR A 606 13.69 -9.96 0.99
CA THR A 606 12.66 -9.02 0.50
C THR A 606 13.01 -8.35 -0.83
N ASP A 607 14.22 -8.60 -1.37
CA ASP A 607 14.72 -7.97 -2.59
C ASP A 607 15.26 -8.99 -3.62
N PRO A 608 14.44 -9.44 -4.59
CA PRO A 608 14.86 -10.37 -5.64
C PRO A 608 15.44 -9.66 -6.87
N ALA A 609 15.84 -8.38 -6.77
CA ALA A 609 16.26 -7.58 -7.91
C ALA A 609 17.52 -8.16 -8.61
N PRO A 610 17.47 -8.41 -9.93
CA PRO A 610 18.65 -8.80 -10.70
C PRO A 610 19.52 -7.56 -11.03
N THR A 611 20.79 -7.77 -11.41
CA THR A 611 21.76 -6.69 -11.63
C THR A 611 21.39 -5.73 -12.76
N GLU A 612 20.65 -6.20 -13.77
CA GLU A 612 20.11 -5.42 -14.89
C GLU A 612 18.89 -4.56 -14.51
N MET A 613 18.38 -4.69 -13.28
CA MET A 613 17.31 -3.86 -12.75
C MET A 613 17.85 -2.86 -11.74
N PHE A 614 17.44 -1.61 -11.93
CA PHE A 614 17.81 -0.50 -11.07
C PHE A 614 16.58 -0.07 -10.26
N GLU A 615 16.81 0.41 -9.06
CA GLU A 615 15.80 1.02 -8.20
C GLU A 615 16.44 2.27 -7.57
N THR A 616 16.13 3.42 -8.13
CA THR A 616 16.64 4.70 -7.64
C THR A 616 15.55 5.42 -6.85
N VAL A 617 15.81 5.64 -5.56
CA VAL A 617 14.94 6.43 -4.68
C VAL A 617 15.28 7.91 -4.83
N ILE A 618 14.31 8.69 -5.29
CA ILE A 618 14.45 10.12 -5.59
C ILE A 618 13.63 10.90 -4.57
N THR A 619 14.31 11.56 -3.63
CA THR A 619 13.66 12.42 -2.64
C THR A 619 13.57 13.83 -3.20
N LEU A 620 12.35 14.37 -3.28
CA LEU A 620 12.09 15.70 -3.82
C LEU A 620 12.09 16.75 -2.70
N LYS A 621 12.51 17.96 -3.03
CA LYS A 621 12.34 19.14 -2.18
C LYS A 621 10.85 19.46 -1.99
N PRO A 622 10.47 20.16 -0.91
CA PRO A 622 9.11 20.68 -0.76
C PRO A 622 8.67 21.47 -2.01
N GLN A 623 7.42 21.28 -2.45
CA GLN A 623 6.89 21.94 -3.66
C GLN A 623 6.95 23.48 -3.61
N SER A 624 6.98 24.06 -2.42
CA SER A 624 7.18 25.50 -2.22
C SER A 624 8.55 26.02 -2.67
N GLU A 625 9.54 25.14 -2.81
CA GLU A 625 10.89 25.46 -3.26
C GLU A 625 11.09 25.22 -4.77
N TRP A 626 10.04 24.78 -5.48
CA TRP A 626 10.12 24.47 -6.90
C TRP A 626 10.09 25.76 -7.74
N PRO A 627 10.69 25.75 -8.95
CA PRO A 627 10.53 26.81 -9.91
C PRO A 627 9.06 27.11 -10.22
N ALA A 628 8.73 28.39 -10.43
CA ALA A 628 7.36 28.82 -10.68
C ALA A 628 6.79 28.16 -11.95
N GLY A 629 5.59 27.58 -11.84
CA GLY A 629 4.91 26.89 -12.94
C GLY A 629 5.30 25.41 -13.12
N MET A 630 6.28 24.90 -12.37
CA MET A 630 6.67 23.49 -12.40
C MET A 630 5.60 22.62 -11.73
N THR A 631 5.21 21.54 -12.41
CA THR A 631 4.25 20.55 -11.89
C THR A 631 4.91 19.16 -11.79
N PRO A 632 4.42 18.27 -10.91
CA PRO A 632 4.95 16.90 -10.81
C PRO A 632 4.95 16.16 -12.15
N ASP A 633 3.89 16.32 -12.94
CA ASP A 633 3.76 15.66 -14.25
C ASP A 633 4.77 16.19 -15.27
N GLN A 634 5.01 17.51 -15.29
CA GLN A 634 6.02 18.12 -16.15
C GLN A 634 7.44 17.70 -15.73
N LEU A 635 7.74 17.74 -14.43
CA LEU A 635 9.04 17.31 -13.90
C LEU A 635 9.32 15.85 -14.26
N LYS A 636 8.34 14.97 -14.09
CA LYS A 636 8.44 13.55 -14.47
C LYS A 636 8.66 13.39 -15.98
N ALA A 637 7.95 14.16 -16.81
CA ALA A 637 8.12 14.12 -18.27
C ALA A 637 9.51 14.62 -18.71
N ASP A 638 10.03 15.68 -18.07
CA ASP A 638 11.35 16.24 -18.36
C ASP A 638 12.48 15.31 -17.91
N MET A 639 12.36 14.71 -16.71
CA MET A 639 13.28 13.66 -16.26
C MET A 639 13.24 12.44 -17.18
N ASN A 640 12.04 12.00 -17.60
CA ASN A 640 11.91 10.86 -18.51
C ASN A 640 12.57 11.12 -19.87
N ARG A 641 12.51 12.36 -20.37
CA ARG A 641 13.20 12.77 -21.60
C ARG A 641 14.72 12.83 -21.41
N ALA A 642 15.19 13.30 -20.26
CA ALA A 642 16.62 13.37 -19.94
C ALA A 642 17.25 11.98 -19.72
N LEU A 643 16.45 11.00 -19.31
CA LEU A 643 16.84 9.61 -19.08
C LEU A 643 16.50 8.70 -20.26
N ASP A 644 16.26 9.23 -21.46
CA ASP A 644 16.07 8.44 -22.68
C ASP A 644 17.41 7.87 -23.16
N LEU A 645 17.88 6.84 -22.47
CA LEU A 645 19.17 6.19 -22.70
C LEU A 645 18.99 4.96 -23.61
N PRO A 646 19.89 4.73 -24.58
CA PRO A 646 19.82 3.56 -25.45
C PRO A 646 19.83 2.25 -24.66
N GLY A 647 18.84 1.39 -24.92
CA GLY A 647 18.72 0.08 -24.25
C GLY A 647 18.24 0.15 -22.81
N VAL A 648 17.72 1.28 -22.34
CA VAL A 648 17.13 1.44 -21.01
C VAL A 648 15.63 1.69 -21.17
N SER A 649 14.80 0.85 -20.54
CA SER A 649 13.35 1.05 -20.50
C SER A 649 12.96 1.71 -19.19
N ASN A 650 12.51 2.96 -19.25
CA ASN A 650 12.16 3.76 -18.08
C ASN A 650 10.82 3.33 -17.50
N ALA A 651 10.75 3.23 -16.17
CA ALA A 651 9.52 3.05 -15.42
C ALA A 651 9.55 3.91 -14.16
N TRP A 652 8.45 4.58 -13.89
CA TRP A 652 8.36 5.57 -12.81
C TRP A 652 7.17 5.27 -11.91
N THR A 653 7.44 5.20 -10.62
CA THR A 653 6.41 4.94 -9.61
C THR A 653 6.81 5.60 -8.30
N GLN A 654 6.21 5.17 -7.19
CA GLN A 654 6.50 5.66 -5.85
C GLN A 654 6.81 4.48 -4.93
N PRO A 655 7.67 4.65 -3.91
CA PRO A 655 8.17 3.53 -3.11
C PRO A 655 7.07 2.65 -2.49
N ILE A 656 6.08 3.22 -1.81
CA ILE A 656 5.05 2.43 -1.13
C ILE A 656 4.15 1.76 -2.17
N ARG A 657 3.71 2.50 -3.19
CA ARG A 657 2.89 1.94 -4.29
C ARG A 657 3.57 0.76 -4.97
N ALA A 658 4.83 0.93 -5.40
CA ALA A 658 5.56 -0.09 -6.14
C ALA A 658 5.66 -1.39 -5.36
N ARG A 659 5.97 -1.30 -4.07
CA ARG A 659 6.10 -2.47 -3.20
C ARG A 659 4.77 -3.16 -2.96
N ILE A 660 3.66 -2.41 -2.86
CA ILE A 660 2.32 -2.98 -2.77
C ILE A 660 1.95 -3.69 -4.08
N ASP A 661 2.11 -3.04 -5.24
CA ASP A 661 1.74 -3.61 -6.54
C ASP A 661 2.53 -4.90 -6.84
N MET A 662 3.86 -4.89 -6.56
CA MET A 662 4.74 -6.05 -6.70
C MET A 662 4.38 -7.18 -5.74
N LEU A 663 4.08 -6.88 -4.47
CA LEU A 663 3.65 -7.89 -3.51
C LEU A 663 2.35 -8.54 -3.95
N ALA A 664 1.38 -7.72 -4.35
CA ALA A 664 0.03 -8.13 -4.61
C ALA A 664 -0.08 -8.96 -5.90
N THR A 665 0.49 -8.51 -7.02
CA THR A 665 0.34 -9.19 -8.32
C THR A 665 1.63 -9.78 -8.91
N GLY A 666 2.79 -9.40 -8.37
CA GLY A 666 4.10 -9.65 -8.98
C GLY A 666 4.44 -8.67 -10.11
N ILE A 667 3.48 -7.84 -10.55
CA ILE A 667 3.66 -6.85 -11.60
C ILE A 667 3.91 -5.48 -10.95
N ARG A 668 4.96 -4.79 -11.40
CA ARG A 668 5.38 -3.47 -10.89
C ARG A 668 4.75 -2.28 -11.61
N THR A 669 4.08 -2.52 -12.74
CA THR A 669 3.36 -1.52 -13.54
C THR A 669 1.84 -1.63 -13.31
N PRO A 670 1.06 -0.57 -13.57
CA PRO A 670 -0.40 -0.60 -13.36
C PRO A 670 -1.10 -1.72 -14.15
N VAL A 671 -0.61 -2.03 -15.35
CA VAL A 671 -1.07 -3.15 -16.17
C VAL A 671 0.10 -4.10 -16.42
N GLY A 672 -0.17 -5.40 -16.30
CA GLY A 672 0.74 -6.45 -16.72
C GLY A 672 0.03 -7.54 -17.49
N VAL A 673 0.76 -8.18 -18.40
CA VAL A 673 0.29 -9.37 -19.11
C VAL A 673 1.15 -10.55 -18.67
N LYS A 674 0.51 -11.61 -18.18
CA LYS A 674 1.17 -12.86 -17.79
C LYS A 674 0.93 -13.90 -18.89
N VAL A 675 2.01 -14.42 -19.47
CA VAL A 675 1.95 -15.50 -20.47
C VAL A 675 2.46 -16.77 -19.81
N PHE A 676 1.61 -17.79 -19.72
CA PHE A 676 1.95 -19.09 -19.14
C PHE A 676 2.14 -20.14 -20.23
N GLY A 677 3.05 -21.08 -20.00
CA GLY A 677 3.35 -22.14 -20.93
C GLY A 677 4.47 -23.06 -20.44
N PRO A 678 4.73 -24.20 -21.11
CA PRO A 678 5.73 -25.17 -20.69
C PRO A 678 7.14 -24.93 -21.26
N ASP A 679 7.30 -24.12 -22.30
CA ASP A 679 8.60 -23.90 -22.98
C ASP A 679 8.98 -22.41 -22.95
N LEU A 680 10.20 -22.12 -22.48
CA LEU A 680 10.69 -20.75 -22.31
C LEU A 680 10.87 -20.01 -23.64
N GLY A 681 11.33 -20.68 -24.70
CA GLY A 681 11.57 -20.03 -25.98
C GLY A 681 10.29 -19.64 -26.70
N GLN A 682 9.29 -20.51 -26.66
CA GLN A 682 7.96 -20.19 -27.19
C GLN A 682 7.25 -19.14 -26.33
N LEU A 683 7.43 -19.16 -25.00
CA LEU A 683 6.97 -18.09 -24.11
C LEU A 683 7.57 -16.74 -24.48
N ALA A 684 8.89 -16.68 -24.72
CA ALA A 684 9.58 -15.46 -25.12
C ALA A 684 9.00 -14.85 -26.40
N ARG A 685 8.78 -15.68 -27.43
CA ARG A 685 8.17 -15.24 -28.71
C ARG A 685 6.76 -14.69 -28.52
N ILE A 686 5.93 -15.35 -27.71
CA ILE A 686 4.56 -14.89 -27.46
C ILE A 686 4.58 -13.57 -26.67
N ALA A 687 5.44 -13.46 -25.65
CA ALA A 687 5.58 -12.24 -24.87
C ALA A 687 6.04 -11.05 -25.73
N GLU A 688 6.98 -11.27 -26.66
CA GLU A 688 7.41 -10.27 -27.65
C GLU A 688 6.31 -9.85 -28.62
N GLN A 689 5.51 -10.81 -29.12
CA GLN A 689 4.35 -10.50 -29.95
C GLN A 689 3.32 -9.66 -29.19
N VAL A 690 3.06 -10.01 -27.93
CA VAL A 690 2.19 -9.24 -27.03
C VAL A 690 2.76 -7.82 -26.83
N GLU A 691 4.06 -7.67 -26.54
CA GLU A 691 4.74 -6.38 -26.41
C GLU A 691 4.53 -5.51 -27.67
N GLN A 692 4.77 -6.06 -28.86
CA GLN A 692 4.61 -5.34 -30.13
C GLN A 692 3.17 -4.88 -30.35
N VAL A 693 2.18 -5.75 -30.07
CA VAL A 693 0.76 -5.41 -30.23
C VAL A 693 0.35 -4.32 -29.24
N VAL A 694 0.69 -4.49 -27.97
CA VAL A 694 0.32 -3.59 -26.88
C VAL A 694 0.95 -2.21 -27.08
N ARG A 695 2.18 -2.13 -27.59
CA ARG A 695 2.85 -0.85 -27.92
C ARG A 695 2.10 -0.01 -28.96
N THR A 696 1.30 -0.63 -29.84
CA THR A 696 0.49 0.10 -30.84
C THR A 696 -0.80 0.69 -30.27
N ILE A 697 -1.18 0.32 -29.04
CA ILE A 697 -2.43 0.77 -28.42
C ILE A 697 -2.26 2.21 -27.92
N PRO A 698 -3.16 3.15 -28.29
CA PRO A 698 -3.12 4.52 -27.80
C PRO A 698 -3.13 4.59 -26.26
N GLY A 699 -2.28 5.45 -25.68
CA GLY A 699 -2.14 5.60 -24.23
C GLY A 699 -1.06 4.72 -23.58
N THR A 700 -0.39 3.85 -24.36
CA THR A 700 0.80 3.11 -23.90
C THR A 700 2.02 4.03 -23.90
N THR A 701 2.64 4.26 -22.74
CA THR A 701 3.89 5.01 -22.62
C THR A 701 5.08 4.11 -22.92
N SER A 702 5.12 2.95 -22.26
CA SER A 702 6.12 1.92 -22.46
C SER A 702 5.47 0.55 -22.32
N ALA A 703 5.96 -0.41 -23.12
CA ALA A 703 5.63 -1.81 -23.00
C ALA A 703 6.93 -2.59 -23.14
N PHE A 704 7.19 -3.51 -22.21
CA PHE A 704 8.40 -4.30 -22.17
C PHE A 704 8.08 -5.73 -21.73
N ALA A 705 8.29 -6.70 -22.63
CA ALA A 705 8.32 -8.09 -22.24
C ALA A 705 9.65 -8.42 -21.57
N GLU A 706 9.58 -9.10 -20.44
CA GLU A 706 10.75 -9.68 -19.82
C GLU A 706 11.46 -10.62 -20.81
N ARG A 707 12.77 -10.43 -20.95
CA ARG A 707 13.59 -11.23 -21.84
C ARG A 707 13.94 -12.54 -21.13
N LEU A 708 13.18 -13.58 -21.43
CA LEU A 708 13.40 -14.96 -20.97
C LEU A 708 14.63 -15.60 -21.61
N GLU A 709 15.07 -15.07 -22.75
CA GLU A 709 16.30 -15.43 -23.45
C GLU A 709 17.25 -14.23 -23.42
N GLY A 710 18.57 -14.48 -23.42
CA GLY A 710 19.59 -13.41 -23.43
C GLY A 710 20.59 -13.46 -22.29
N GLY A 711 20.53 -14.47 -21.42
CA GLY A 711 21.64 -14.81 -20.54
C GLY A 711 22.82 -15.34 -21.35
N HIS A 712 24.02 -14.87 -21.02
CA HIS A 712 25.26 -15.33 -21.65
C HIS A 712 25.92 -16.40 -20.79
N TYR A 713 26.18 -17.56 -21.37
CA TYR A 713 26.76 -18.72 -20.70
C TYR A 713 28.07 -19.14 -21.34
N LEU A 714 28.99 -19.58 -20.49
CA LEU A 714 30.16 -20.35 -20.88
C LEU A 714 29.94 -21.79 -20.42
N GLU A 715 29.56 -22.67 -21.35
CA GLU A 715 29.35 -24.08 -21.08
C GLU A 715 30.66 -24.84 -21.16
N ILE A 716 30.95 -25.62 -20.11
CA ILE A 716 32.03 -26.60 -20.07
C ILE A 716 31.36 -27.97 -20.07
N ILE A 717 31.43 -28.66 -21.20
CA ILE A 717 30.74 -29.94 -21.43
C ILE A 717 31.77 -31.06 -21.31
N PRO A 718 31.75 -31.86 -20.23
CA PRO A 718 32.72 -32.92 -20.01
C PRO A 718 32.52 -34.06 -21.04
N ASP A 719 33.58 -34.44 -21.76
CA ASP A 719 33.57 -35.63 -22.63
C ASP A 719 33.89 -36.86 -21.78
N ARG A 720 32.85 -37.64 -21.47
CA ARG A 720 32.95 -38.84 -20.62
C ARG A 720 33.95 -39.87 -21.18
N ASN A 721 34.11 -39.97 -22.50
CA ASN A 721 35.05 -40.92 -23.10
C ASN A 721 36.48 -40.44 -22.93
N ALA A 722 36.73 -39.15 -23.12
CA ALA A 722 38.05 -38.55 -22.92
C ALA A 722 38.46 -38.59 -21.43
N ILE A 723 37.53 -38.24 -20.54
CA ILE A 723 37.70 -38.29 -19.07
C ILE A 723 38.08 -39.70 -18.61
N ALA A 724 37.37 -40.72 -19.10
CA ALA A 724 37.63 -42.12 -18.75
C ALA A 724 39.03 -42.60 -19.18
N ARG A 725 39.56 -42.12 -20.31
CA ARG A 725 40.93 -42.47 -20.78
C ARG A 725 42.02 -42.01 -19.82
N TYR A 726 41.76 -40.96 -19.06
CA TYR A 726 42.68 -40.42 -18.06
C TYR A 726 42.38 -40.92 -16.64
N GLY A 727 41.41 -41.83 -16.47
CA GLY A 727 41.01 -42.35 -15.17
C GLY A 727 40.36 -41.31 -14.27
N LEU A 728 39.81 -40.24 -14.85
CA LEU A 728 39.13 -39.17 -14.14
C LEU A 728 37.62 -39.47 -14.03
N SER A 729 36.97 -38.85 -13.06
CA SER A 729 35.52 -38.77 -12.96
C SER A 729 35.01 -37.43 -13.48
N VAL A 730 33.69 -37.32 -13.71
CA VAL A 730 33.07 -36.03 -14.02
C VAL A 730 33.19 -35.07 -12.83
N ASP A 731 33.13 -35.60 -11.60
CA ASP A 731 33.27 -34.81 -10.38
C ASP A 731 34.64 -34.12 -10.30
N ASP A 732 35.72 -34.84 -10.65
CA ASP A 732 37.07 -34.25 -10.71
C ASP A 732 37.13 -33.04 -11.65
N VAL A 733 36.44 -33.11 -12.79
CA VAL A 733 36.35 -32.00 -13.74
C VAL A 733 35.53 -30.83 -13.16
N MET A 734 34.35 -31.14 -12.63
CA MET A 734 33.44 -30.11 -12.10
C MET A 734 34.01 -29.42 -10.85
N GLN A 735 34.75 -30.12 -10.00
CA GLN A 735 35.40 -29.56 -8.82
C GLN A 735 36.51 -28.57 -9.21
N VAL A 736 37.28 -28.87 -10.28
CA VAL A 736 38.25 -27.92 -10.84
C VAL A 736 37.53 -26.70 -11.41
N VAL A 737 36.41 -26.86 -12.11
CA VAL A 737 35.61 -25.72 -12.60
C VAL A 737 35.12 -24.85 -11.43
N ALA A 738 34.53 -25.45 -10.40
CA ALA A 738 34.01 -24.72 -9.23
C ALA A 738 35.12 -23.95 -8.48
N THR A 739 36.30 -24.56 -8.33
CA THR A 739 37.41 -23.96 -7.58
C THR A 739 38.21 -22.99 -8.48
N ALA A 740 38.82 -23.49 -9.56
CA ALA A 740 39.71 -22.71 -10.42
C ALA A 740 39.00 -21.53 -11.11
N LEU A 741 37.79 -21.75 -11.62
CA LEU A 741 37.03 -20.73 -12.35
C LEU A 741 36.03 -20.01 -11.45
N GLY A 742 35.26 -20.75 -10.64
CA GLY A 742 34.20 -20.17 -9.81
C GLY A 742 34.72 -19.38 -8.61
N GLY A 743 35.88 -19.73 -8.06
CA GLY A 743 36.36 -19.13 -6.81
C GLY A 743 35.57 -19.58 -5.60
N GLN A 744 35.27 -20.88 -5.52
CA GLN A 744 34.51 -21.46 -4.42
C GLN A 744 35.09 -21.04 -3.05
N THR A 745 34.21 -20.61 -2.14
CA THR A 745 34.58 -20.38 -0.75
C THR A 745 34.86 -21.72 -0.06
N VAL A 746 36.09 -21.93 0.40
CA VAL A 746 36.56 -23.20 0.97
C VAL A 746 36.42 -23.27 2.50
N THR A 747 36.51 -22.11 3.16
CA THR A 747 36.33 -21.93 4.62
C THR A 747 36.00 -20.46 4.93
N THR A 748 35.80 -20.13 6.20
CA THR A 748 35.50 -18.77 6.67
C THR A 748 36.42 -18.42 7.84
N THR A 749 37.05 -17.25 7.80
CA THR A 749 37.89 -16.76 8.92
C THR A 749 37.03 -16.38 10.12
N VAL A 750 37.61 -16.47 11.31
CA VAL A 750 36.96 -16.16 12.59
C VAL A 750 37.73 -15.03 13.28
N GLU A 751 37.34 -13.79 13.00
CA GLU A 751 38.01 -12.58 13.49
C GLU A 751 37.19 -11.90 14.58
N GLY A 752 37.24 -12.49 15.77
CA GLY A 752 36.36 -12.10 16.87
C GLY A 752 34.90 -12.38 16.52
N ARG A 753 34.14 -11.31 16.22
CA ARG A 753 32.72 -11.41 15.81
C ARG A 753 32.54 -11.39 14.29
N GLU A 754 33.56 -10.98 13.55
CA GLU A 754 33.52 -10.86 12.10
C GLU A 754 33.82 -12.21 11.45
N ARG A 755 33.24 -12.44 10.27
CA ARG A 755 33.42 -13.65 9.47
C ARG A 755 33.64 -13.25 8.02
N TYR A 756 34.71 -13.74 7.41
CA TYR A 756 35.02 -13.45 6.00
C TYR A 756 35.32 -14.74 5.25
N GLY A 757 34.81 -14.86 4.02
CA GLY A 757 35.06 -16.03 3.18
C GLY A 757 36.54 -16.15 2.79
N VAL A 758 37.02 -17.37 2.68
CA VAL A 758 38.31 -17.70 2.06
C VAL A 758 38.01 -18.44 0.76
N SER A 759 38.38 -17.86 -0.38
CA SER A 759 38.19 -18.47 -1.70
C SER A 759 39.52 -18.91 -2.31
N VAL A 760 39.48 -19.96 -3.13
CA VAL A 760 40.63 -20.46 -3.90
C VAL A 760 40.28 -20.33 -5.37
N ARG A 761 41.13 -19.69 -6.17
CA ARG A 761 40.84 -19.41 -7.60
C ARG A 761 42.12 -19.27 -8.42
N TYR A 762 42.03 -19.42 -9.74
CA TYR A 762 43.13 -19.08 -10.65
C TYR A 762 43.21 -17.57 -10.95
N PRO A 763 44.40 -17.06 -11.31
CA PRO A 763 44.60 -15.72 -11.84
C PRO A 763 43.62 -15.42 -12.96
N ARG A 764 43.19 -14.16 -13.02
CA ARG A 764 42.19 -13.68 -13.99
C ARG A 764 42.61 -13.96 -15.44
N ASP A 765 43.86 -13.68 -15.79
CA ASP A 765 44.39 -13.83 -17.15
C ASP A 765 44.33 -15.27 -17.70
N LEU A 766 44.23 -16.29 -16.82
CA LEU A 766 44.13 -17.70 -17.21
C LEU A 766 42.68 -18.16 -17.42
N ARG A 767 41.72 -17.26 -17.20
CA ARG A 767 40.28 -17.55 -17.24
C ARG A 767 39.45 -16.39 -17.82
N ASP A 768 40.08 -15.49 -18.56
CA ASP A 768 39.39 -14.35 -19.17
C ASP A 768 38.65 -14.74 -20.47
N ASP A 769 39.07 -15.82 -21.14
CA ASP A 769 38.44 -16.30 -22.37
C ASP A 769 38.38 -17.83 -22.47
N PRO A 770 37.50 -18.39 -23.34
CA PRO A 770 37.32 -19.84 -23.46
C PRO A 770 38.58 -20.61 -23.86
N GLN A 771 39.45 -20.02 -24.68
CA GLN A 771 40.67 -20.68 -25.15
C GLN A 771 41.71 -20.73 -24.03
N ALA A 772 41.90 -19.64 -23.30
CA ALA A 772 42.73 -19.63 -22.10
C ALA A 772 42.26 -20.68 -21.09
N ILE A 773 40.94 -20.80 -20.87
CA ILE A 773 40.39 -21.83 -19.98
C ILE A 773 40.70 -23.24 -20.49
N ALA A 774 40.54 -23.49 -21.79
CA ALA A 774 40.81 -24.80 -22.38
C ALA A 774 42.28 -25.23 -22.26
N GLU A 775 43.21 -24.28 -22.44
CA GLU A 775 44.65 -24.55 -22.50
C GLU A 775 45.35 -24.46 -21.14
N GLN A 776 44.93 -23.53 -20.27
CA GLN A 776 45.65 -23.17 -19.04
C GLN A 776 45.03 -23.78 -17.78
N VAL A 777 43.75 -24.19 -17.82
CA VAL A 777 43.14 -24.87 -16.67
C VAL A 777 43.57 -26.32 -16.65
N LEU A 778 44.38 -26.67 -15.65
CA LEU A 778 44.97 -28.00 -15.52
C LEU A 778 44.15 -28.91 -14.61
N LEU A 779 44.00 -30.18 -15.01
CA LEU A 779 43.44 -31.26 -14.21
C LEU A 779 44.51 -32.29 -13.81
N PRO A 780 44.56 -32.68 -12.53
CA PRO A 780 45.45 -33.73 -12.07
C PRO A 780 44.90 -35.10 -12.42
N THR A 781 45.68 -35.90 -13.15
CA THR A 781 45.39 -37.32 -13.37
C THR A 781 45.83 -38.18 -12.17
N PRO A 782 45.25 -39.37 -11.96
CA PRO A 782 45.71 -40.29 -10.91
C PRO A 782 47.20 -40.67 -11.03
N GLY A 783 47.75 -40.64 -12.25
CA GLY A 783 49.17 -40.86 -12.53
C GLY A 783 50.08 -39.68 -12.21
N GLY A 784 49.55 -38.57 -11.68
CA GLY A 784 50.30 -37.37 -11.29
C GLY A 784 50.58 -36.39 -12.44
N ALA A 785 50.25 -36.74 -13.69
CA ALA A 785 50.32 -35.82 -14.81
C ALA A 785 49.20 -34.78 -14.73
N MET A 786 49.47 -33.55 -15.16
CA MET A 786 48.50 -32.46 -15.27
C MET A 786 48.12 -32.25 -16.73
N ILE A 787 46.84 -32.35 -17.08
CA ILE A 787 46.35 -32.19 -18.45
C ILE A 787 45.46 -30.95 -18.58
N PRO A 788 45.48 -30.23 -19.72
CA PRO A 788 44.55 -29.13 -19.96
C PRO A 788 43.08 -29.58 -20.02
N LEU A 789 42.17 -28.73 -19.54
CA LEU A 789 40.73 -28.97 -19.53
C LEU A 789 40.17 -29.21 -20.94
N GLY A 790 40.71 -28.54 -21.96
CA GLY A 790 40.30 -28.72 -23.35
C GLY A 790 40.54 -30.13 -23.92
N GLN A 791 41.35 -30.97 -23.27
CA GLN A 791 41.52 -32.37 -23.68
C GLN A 791 40.37 -33.28 -23.23
N VAL A 792 39.59 -32.84 -22.23
CA VAL A 792 38.56 -33.66 -21.57
C VAL A 792 37.18 -32.99 -21.52
N ALA A 793 37.08 -31.73 -21.95
CA ALA A 793 35.83 -31.00 -22.03
C ALA A 793 35.80 -30.04 -23.22
N VAL A 794 34.61 -29.86 -23.80
CA VAL A 794 34.35 -28.85 -24.82
C VAL A 794 33.88 -27.58 -24.14
N ILE A 795 34.51 -26.45 -24.46
CA ILE A 795 34.17 -25.14 -23.91
C ILE A 795 33.55 -24.30 -25.02
N ARG A 796 32.33 -23.80 -24.80
CA ARG A 796 31.62 -23.01 -25.80
C ARG A 796 30.76 -21.93 -25.16
N LEU A 797 30.57 -20.84 -25.89
CA LEU A 797 29.65 -19.78 -25.51
C LEU A 797 28.25 -20.13 -26.02
N THR A 798 27.26 -20.06 -25.14
CA THR A 798 25.85 -20.31 -25.46
C THR A 798 24.95 -19.23 -24.87
N GLY A 799 23.74 -19.11 -25.41
CA GLY A 799 22.67 -18.32 -24.82
C GLY A 799 21.80 -19.19 -23.93
N GLY A 800 21.22 -18.61 -22.88
CA GLY A 800 20.27 -19.28 -22.01
C GLY A 800 19.41 -18.29 -21.23
N PRO A 801 18.56 -18.77 -20.30
CA PRO A 801 17.70 -17.90 -19.52
C PRO A 801 18.50 -17.15 -18.45
N PRO A 802 18.41 -15.81 -18.34
CA PRO A 802 19.10 -15.05 -17.30
C PRO A 802 18.46 -15.25 -15.91
N SER A 803 17.14 -15.45 -15.90
CA SER A 803 16.35 -15.86 -14.74
C SER A 803 15.13 -16.64 -15.21
N ILE A 804 14.56 -17.45 -14.33
CA ILE A 804 13.34 -18.21 -14.61
C ILE A 804 12.30 -17.84 -13.56
N ARG A 805 11.09 -17.49 -14.03
CA ARG A 805 9.96 -17.20 -13.17
C ARG A 805 8.92 -18.30 -13.28
N THR A 806 8.37 -18.66 -12.13
CA THR A 806 7.23 -19.55 -12.02
C THR A 806 6.13 -18.93 -11.17
N GLU A 807 4.89 -19.22 -11.52
CA GLU A 807 3.72 -18.92 -10.70
C GLU A 807 2.84 -20.17 -10.70
N ASP A 808 2.53 -20.65 -9.50
CA ASP A 808 1.88 -21.92 -9.23
C ASP A 808 2.55 -23.13 -9.92
N ALA A 809 3.88 -23.16 -9.84
CA ALA A 809 4.76 -24.16 -10.48
C ALA A 809 4.62 -24.24 -12.02
N GLN A 810 4.07 -23.21 -12.66
CA GLN A 810 4.05 -23.03 -14.12
C GLN A 810 5.03 -21.95 -14.54
N LEU A 811 5.76 -22.15 -15.64
CA LEU A 811 6.61 -21.09 -16.19
C LEU A 811 5.75 -19.93 -16.68
N VAL A 812 6.21 -18.70 -16.42
CA VAL A 812 5.48 -17.48 -16.75
C VAL A 812 6.41 -16.39 -17.27
N ALA A 813 5.97 -15.67 -18.29
CA ALA A 813 6.58 -14.46 -18.82
C ALA A 813 5.74 -13.25 -18.46
N TYR A 814 6.36 -12.17 -17.97
CA TYR A 814 5.67 -10.91 -17.67
C TYR A 814 5.92 -9.88 -18.76
N VAL A 815 4.86 -9.23 -19.22
CA VAL A 815 4.92 -8.02 -20.04
C VAL A 815 4.45 -6.84 -19.19
N TYR A 816 5.37 -5.94 -18.90
CA TYR A 816 5.10 -4.73 -18.12
C TYR A 816 4.60 -3.63 -19.06
N VAL A 817 3.51 -2.97 -18.67
CA VAL A 817 2.84 -1.97 -19.49
C VAL A 817 2.55 -0.74 -18.64
N ASP A 818 3.15 0.39 -19.03
CA ASP A 818 2.91 1.68 -18.41
C ASP A 818 1.98 2.55 -19.27
N LEU A 819 1.12 3.31 -18.60
CA LEU A 819 0.04 4.08 -19.22
C LEU A 819 0.18 5.56 -18.89
N ASN A 820 -0.21 6.43 -19.81
CA ASN A 820 -0.33 7.86 -19.53
C ASN A 820 -1.65 8.42 -20.09
N GLY A 821 -2.38 9.13 -19.22
CA GLY A 821 -3.60 9.87 -19.58
C GLY A 821 -4.78 9.01 -20.02
N ARG A 822 -4.72 7.68 -19.87
CA ARG A 822 -5.77 6.73 -20.27
C ARG A 822 -6.23 5.87 -19.09
N ASP A 823 -7.51 5.51 -19.08
CA ASP A 823 -8.10 4.70 -18.04
C ASP A 823 -7.73 3.21 -18.17
N ILE A 824 -7.55 2.53 -17.03
CA ILE A 824 -7.01 1.16 -16.98
C ILE A 824 -7.99 0.17 -17.63
N GLY A 825 -9.28 0.25 -17.28
CA GLY A 825 -10.26 -0.72 -17.78
C GLY A 825 -10.54 -0.60 -19.27
N GLY A 826 -10.70 0.63 -19.78
CA GLY A 826 -10.84 0.89 -21.20
C GLY A 826 -9.62 0.44 -21.98
N TYR A 827 -8.43 0.74 -21.49
CA TYR A 827 -7.18 0.28 -22.10
C TYR A 827 -7.07 -1.25 -22.18
N VAL A 828 -7.27 -1.96 -21.07
CA VAL A 828 -7.13 -3.42 -21.05
C VAL A 828 -8.16 -4.09 -21.94
N ASN A 829 -9.39 -3.57 -22.03
CA ASN A 829 -10.40 -4.12 -22.93
C ASN A 829 -9.97 -4.04 -24.41
N ASP A 830 -9.37 -2.94 -24.82
CA ASP A 830 -8.86 -2.75 -26.18
C ASP A 830 -7.60 -3.57 -26.43
N ALA A 831 -6.66 -3.58 -25.50
CA ALA A 831 -5.43 -4.36 -25.59
C ALA A 831 -5.72 -5.87 -25.60
N ALA A 832 -6.64 -6.35 -24.76
CA ALA A 832 -7.09 -7.74 -24.72
C ALA A 832 -7.83 -8.16 -26.01
N ARG A 833 -8.51 -7.24 -26.67
CA ARG A 833 -9.09 -7.48 -27.99
C ARG A 833 -8.00 -7.59 -29.05
N ALA A 834 -7.08 -6.63 -29.10
CA ALA A 834 -5.98 -6.62 -30.06
C ALA A 834 -5.06 -7.85 -29.94
N VAL A 835 -4.74 -8.26 -28.71
CA VAL A 835 -3.93 -9.47 -28.46
C VAL A 835 -4.66 -10.72 -28.94
N ARG A 836 -5.97 -10.87 -28.66
CA ARG A 836 -6.75 -12.03 -29.13
C ARG A 836 -6.88 -12.11 -30.66
N GLU A 837 -6.91 -10.96 -31.34
CA GLU A 837 -7.04 -10.89 -32.80
C GLU A 837 -5.71 -11.09 -33.54
N ARG A 838 -4.59 -10.63 -32.95
CA ARG A 838 -3.28 -10.60 -33.63
C ARG A 838 -2.27 -11.63 -33.14
N VAL A 839 -2.44 -12.21 -31.96
CA VAL A 839 -1.52 -13.19 -31.37
C VAL A 839 -2.18 -14.57 -31.36
N THR A 840 -1.61 -15.52 -32.10
CA THR A 840 -2.08 -16.90 -32.13
C THR A 840 -1.41 -17.72 -31.02
N LEU A 841 -2.21 -18.22 -30.08
CA LEU A 841 -1.72 -19.02 -28.95
C LEU A 841 -1.67 -20.52 -29.30
N PRO A 842 -0.51 -21.19 -29.19
CA PRO A 842 -0.43 -22.65 -29.30
C PRO A 842 -1.15 -23.37 -28.14
N GLN A 843 -1.38 -24.67 -28.30
CA GLN A 843 -1.95 -25.49 -27.21
C GLN A 843 -1.03 -25.49 -25.98
N GLY A 844 -1.62 -25.38 -24.79
CA GLY A 844 -0.87 -25.31 -23.52
C GLY A 844 -0.40 -23.91 -23.12
N TYR A 845 -0.67 -22.88 -23.93
CA TYR A 845 -0.37 -21.48 -23.60
C TYR A 845 -1.62 -20.71 -23.22
N ARG A 846 -1.50 -19.82 -22.24
CA ARG A 846 -2.58 -18.91 -21.84
C ARG A 846 -2.05 -17.53 -21.50
N VAL A 847 -2.88 -16.52 -21.76
CA VAL A 847 -2.59 -15.13 -21.43
C VAL A 847 -3.57 -14.66 -20.36
N ALA A 848 -3.05 -14.07 -19.29
CA ALA A 848 -3.84 -13.45 -18.23
C ALA A 848 -3.45 -11.98 -18.06
N TRP A 849 -4.43 -11.15 -17.73
CA TRP A 849 -4.22 -9.73 -17.44
C TRP A 849 -4.14 -9.55 -15.93
N SER A 850 -3.13 -8.81 -15.49
CA SER A 850 -2.71 -8.67 -14.09
C SER A 850 -2.34 -7.21 -13.80
N GLY A 851 -1.93 -6.94 -12.56
CA GLY A 851 -1.64 -5.60 -12.06
C GLY A 851 -2.86 -5.02 -11.36
N GLN A 852 -3.02 -3.70 -11.38
CA GLN A 852 -4.17 -3.04 -10.74
C GLN A 852 -5.51 -3.42 -11.39
N PHE A 853 -5.49 -3.87 -12.65
CA PHE A 853 -6.68 -4.33 -13.35
C PHE A 853 -7.34 -5.55 -12.69
N GLU A 854 -6.55 -6.50 -12.16
CA GLU A 854 -7.06 -7.70 -11.49
C GLU A 854 -7.90 -7.32 -10.26
N TYR A 855 -7.36 -6.43 -9.41
CA TYR A 855 -8.06 -5.90 -8.24
C TYR A 855 -9.26 -5.05 -8.61
N MET A 856 -9.16 -4.26 -9.68
CA MET A 856 -10.29 -3.50 -10.18
C MET A 856 -11.43 -4.43 -10.63
N GLN A 857 -11.15 -5.53 -11.33
CA GLN A 857 -12.17 -6.52 -11.70
C GLN A 857 -12.78 -7.18 -10.47
N HIS A 858 -11.97 -7.57 -9.49
CA HIS A 858 -12.41 -8.15 -8.23
C HIS A 858 -13.34 -7.19 -7.47
N ALA A 859 -12.90 -5.96 -7.27
CA ALA A 859 -13.67 -4.91 -6.60
C ALA A 859 -14.97 -4.62 -7.37
N MET A 860 -14.95 -4.51 -8.70
CA MET A 860 -16.16 -4.30 -9.50
C MET A 860 -17.15 -5.46 -9.38
N ALA A 861 -16.68 -6.71 -9.38
CA ALA A 861 -17.54 -7.88 -9.19
C ALA A 861 -18.21 -7.84 -7.81
N ARG A 862 -17.47 -7.45 -6.77
CA ARG A 862 -18.03 -7.31 -5.42
C ARG A 862 -19.01 -6.13 -5.32
N LEU A 863 -18.69 -4.99 -5.92
CA LEU A 863 -19.54 -3.81 -5.95
C LEU A 863 -20.91 -4.07 -6.62
N LYS A 864 -20.96 -4.93 -7.65
CA LYS A 864 -22.22 -5.38 -8.26
C LYS A 864 -23.15 -6.09 -7.27
N LEU A 865 -22.63 -6.69 -6.20
CA LEU A 865 -23.41 -7.30 -5.12
C LEU A 865 -23.69 -6.29 -3.99
N VAL A 866 -22.68 -5.51 -3.60
CA VAL A 866 -22.72 -4.55 -2.49
C VAL A 866 -23.71 -3.41 -2.73
N VAL A 867 -23.74 -2.85 -3.94
CA VAL A 867 -24.64 -1.71 -4.26
C VAL A 867 -26.12 -2.09 -4.15
N PRO A 868 -26.61 -3.18 -4.78
CA PRO A 868 -27.99 -3.64 -4.57
C PRO A 868 -28.31 -3.98 -3.12
N ALA A 869 -27.40 -4.64 -2.39
CA ALA A 869 -27.58 -4.95 -0.98
C ALA A 869 -27.76 -3.68 -0.14
N THR A 870 -27.02 -2.61 -0.44
CA THR A 870 -27.16 -1.30 0.21
C THR A 870 -28.55 -0.71 -0.01
N LEU A 871 -29.06 -0.75 -1.24
CA LEU A 871 -30.39 -0.24 -1.57
C LEU A 871 -31.50 -1.03 -0.87
N VAL A 872 -31.38 -2.36 -0.81
CA VAL A 872 -32.32 -3.22 -0.06
C VAL A 872 -32.29 -2.89 1.43
N LEU A 873 -31.11 -2.72 2.00
CA LEU A 873 -30.94 -2.39 3.41
C LEU A 873 -31.52 -1.01 3.75
N ILE A 874 -31.27 0.00 2.91
CA ILE A 874 -31.89 1.33 3.02
C ILE A 874 -33.42 1.20 2.92
N PHE A 875 -33.94 0.44 1.95
CA PHE A 875 -35.38 0.21 1.81
C PHE A 875 -36.00 -0.40 3.06
N VAL A 876 -35.38 -1.44 3.64
CA VAL A 876 -35.87 -2.09 4.87
C VAL A 876 -35.90 -1.11 6.04
N LEU A 877 -34.84 -0.33 6.24
CA LEU A 877 -34.80 0.65 7.33
C LEU A 877 -35.83 1.77 7.16
N LEU A 878 -35.99 2.27 5.93
CA LEU A 878 -37.02 3.25 5.61
C LEU A 878 -38.44 2.67 5.82
N TYR A 879 -38.65 1.40 5.46
CA TYR A 879 -39.92 0.71 5.70
C TYR A 879 -40.21 0.55 7.19
N LEU A 880 -39.21 0.19 8.00
CA LEU A 880 -39.33 0.10 9.45
C LEU A 880 -39.63 1.46 10.11
N ASN A 881 -39.12 2.56 9.53
CA ASN A 881 -39.37 3.90 10.03
C ASN A 881 -40.81 4.40 9.75
N PHE A 882 -41.30 4.22 8.52
CA PHE A 882 -42.61 4.77 8.09
C PHE A 882 -43.77 3.77 8.22
N GLY A 883 -43.50 2.46 8.25
CA GLY A 883 -44.51 1.40 8.23
C GLY A 883 -45.33 1.33 6.92
N ARG A 884 -44.95 2.09 5.88
CA ARG A 884 -45.70 2.22 4.63
C ARG A 884 -44.79 2.21 3.42
N ILE A 885 -45.12 1.36 2.43
CA ILE A 885 -44.32 1.16 1.21
C ILE A 885 -44.26 2.43 0.35
N THR A 886 -45.37 3.19 0.29
CA THR A 886 -45.47 4.36 -0.58
C THR A 886 -44.48 5.45 -0.17
N GLU A 887 -44.46 5.79 1.11
CA GLU A 887 -43.55 6.74 1.74
C GLU A 887 -42.08 6.29 1.57
N THR A 888 -41.82 4.99 1.78
CA THR A 888 -40.49 4.40 1.55
C THR A 888 -40.00 4.56 0.11
N LEU A 889 -40.86 4.29 -0.89
CA LEU A 889 -40.48 4.42 -2.29
C LEU A 889 -40.25 5.87 -2.72
N ILE A 890 -41.03 6.83 -2.19
CA ILE A 890 -40.83 8.26 -2.44
C ILE A 890 -39.45 8.71 -1.93
N VAL A 891 -39.03 8.23 -0.76
CA VAL A 891 -37.71 8.54 -0.21
C VAL A 891 -36.60 7.78 -0.96
N LEU A 892 -36.81 6.50 -1.31
CA LEU A 892 -35.80 5.73 -2.06
C LEU A 892 -35.53 6.33 -3.45
N LEU A 893 -36.54 6.92 -4.09
CA LEU A 893 -36.39 7.69 -5.33
C LEU A 893 -35.40 8.85 -5.18
N SER A 894 -35.11 9.32 -3.96
CA SER A 894 -34.08 10.36 -3.76
C SER A 894 -32.65 9.91 -4.07
N VAL A 895 -32.37 8.61 -3.95
CA VAL A 895 -31.03 8.07 -4.12
C VAL A 895 -30.56 8.16 -5.58
N PRO A 896 -31.28 7.63 -6.60
CA PRO A 896 -30.86 7.76 -8.00
C PRO A 896 -30.68 9.21 -8.46
N PHE A 897 -31.48 10.12 -7.92
CA PHE A 897 -31.38 11.54 -8.23
C PHE A 897 -30.19 12.23 -7.57
N ALA A 898 -29.79 11.79 -6.37
CA ALA A 898 -28.54 12.25 -5.78
C ALA A 898 -27.33 11.79 -6.63
N LEU A 899 -27.39 10.59 -7.23
CA LEU A 899 -26.31 10.12 -8.11
C LEU A 899 -26.08 11.04 -9.31
N VAL A 900 -27.13 11.71 -9.81
CA VAL A 900 -27.04 12.64 -10.94
C VAL A 900 -25.99 13.72 -10.69
N GLY A 901 -26.12 14.50 -9.62
CA GLY A 901 -25.19 15.58 -9.34
C GLY A 901 -23.77 15.08 -9.06
N GLY A 902 -23.65 13.91 -8.42
CA GLY A 902 -22.35 13.29 -8.16
C GLY A 902 -21.63 12.85 -9.44
N ILE A 903 -22.34 12.25 -10.40
CA ILE A 903 -21.78 11.85 -11.71
C ILE A 903 -21.35 13.09 -12.50
N TRP A 904 -22.18 14.12 -12.56
CA TRP A 904 -21.86 15.35 -13.29
C TRP A 904 -20.63 16.07 -12.72
N LEU A 905 -20.52 16.17 -11.40
CA LEU A 905 -19.35 16.81 -10.79
C LEU A 905 -18.08 15.98 -10.98
N THR A 906 -18.19 14.64 -10.87
CA THR A 906 -17.06 13.73 -11.13
C THR A 906 -16.57 13.87 -12.57
N TRP A 907 -17.49 13.96 -13.53
CA TRP A 907 -17.18 14.16 -14.95
C TRP A 907 -16.57 15.53 -15.22
N TRP A 908 -17.11 16.61 -14.65
CA TRP A 908 -16.57 17.97 -14.82
C TRP A 908 -15.16 18.09 -14.24
N LEU A 909 -14.88 17.45 -13.11
CA LEU A 909 -13.54 17.44 -12.51
C LEU A 909 -12.55 16.51 -13.23
N GLY A 910 -12.98 15.79 -14.28
CA GLY A 910 -12.14 14.86 -15.02
C GLY A 910 -11.70 13.65 -14.21
N TYR A 911 -12.50 13.24 -13.22
CA TYR A 911 -12.20 12.08 -12.38
C TYR A 911 -12.72 10.79 -13.03
N ASN A 912 -11.92 9.73 -12.98
CA ASN A 912 -12.33 8.36 -13.30
C ASN A 912 -13.16 7.74 -12.17
N VAL A 913 -14.00 6.77 -12.52
CA VAL A 913 -14.68 5.89 -11.58
C VAL A 913 -13.66 4.97 -10.93
N SER A 914 -13.55 5.08 -9.60
CA SER A 914 -12.70 4.25 -8.76
C SER A 914 -13.46 3.73 -7.54
N VAL A 915 -12.85 2.83 -6.77
CA VAL A 915 -13.46 2.34 -5.53
C VAL A 915 -13.77 3.51 -4.57
N ALA A 916 -12.89 4.53 -4.52
CA ALA A 916 -13.08 5.76 -3.75
C ALA A 916 -14.35 6.52 -4.15
N VAL A 917 -14.57 6.70 -5.46
CA VAL A 917 -15.77 7.37 -6.00
C VAL A 917 -17.03 6.60 -5.63
N VAL A 918 -17.01 5.26 -5.74
CA VAL A 918 -18.18 4.42 -5.41
C VAL A 918 -18.50 4.48 -3.91
N VAL A 919 -17.48 4.46 -3.03
CA VAL A 919 -17.67 4.66 -1.59
C VAL A 919 -18.29 6.04 -1.30
N GLY A 920 -17.89 7.08 -2.04
CA GLY A 920 -18.52 8.40 -1.99
C GLY A 920 -20.00 8.38 -2.38
N PHE A 921 -20.38 7.62 -3.43
CA PHE A 921 -21.79 7.44 -3.80
C PHE A 921 -22.60 6.67 -2.76
N ILE A 922 -22.02 5.64 -2.12
CA ILE A 922 -22.65 4.94 -1.00
C ILE A 922 -22.89 5.92 0.17
N ALA A 923 -21.96 6.86 0.39
CA ALA A 923 -22.09 7.84 1.47
C ALA A 923 -23.20 8.83 1.18
N LEU A 924 -23.22 9.31 -0.06
CA LEU A 924 -24.27 10.15 -0.59
C LEU A 924 -25.65 9.47 -0.49
N ALA A 925 -25.77 8.18 -0.81
CA ALA A 925 -27.05 7.47 -0.76
C ALA A 925 -27.67 7.48 0.64
N GLY A 926 -26.85 7.30 1.68
CA GLY A 926 -27.29 7.41 3.08
C GLY A 926 -27.77 8.81 3.42
N VAL A 927 -26.99 9.83 3.08
CA VAL A 927 -27.34 11.24 3.36
C VAL A 927 -28.55 11.72 2.53
N ALA A 928 -28.67 11.29 1.27
CA ALA A 928 -29.83 11.57 0.43
C ALA A 928 -31.11 10.95 1.01
N SER A 929 -31.01 9.71 1.53
CA SER A 929 -32.12 9.04 2.20
C SER A 929 -32.52 9.76 3.49
N GLU A 930 -31.55 10.09 4.35
CA GLU A 930 -31.73 10.90 5.59
C GLU A 930 -32.46 12.21 5.27
N THR A 931 -31.95 12.95 4.28
CA THR A 931 -32.56 14.19 3.86
C THR A 931 -33.99 14.00 3.31
N GLY A 932 -34.25 12.94 2.56
CA GLY A 932 -35.60 12.61 2.09
C GLY A 932 -36.56 12.26 3.24
N VAL A 933 -36.10 11.51 4.24
CA VAL A 933 -36.88 11.14 5.45
C VAL A 933 -37.37 12.38 6.17
N ILE A 934 -36.46 13.32 6.47
CA ILE A 934 -36.81 14.54 7.19
C ILE A 934 -37.90 15.34 6.46
N MET A 935 -37.77 15.50 5.14
CA MET A 935 -38.76 16.25 4.36
C MET A 935 -40.14 15.57 4.37
N LEU A 936 -40.17 14.24 4.22
CA LEU A 936 -41.41 13.49 4.20
C LEU A 936 -42.14 13.55 5.54
N ILE A 937 -41.43 13.42 6.66
CA ILE A 937 -42.01 13.53 8.01
C ILE A 937 -42.73 14.87 8.19
N TYR A 938 -42.14 15.96 7.70
CA TYR A 938 -42.77 17.27 7.82
C TYR A 938 -43.99 17.46 6.93
N LEU A 939 -43.97 16.89 5.72
CA LEU A 939 -45.14 16.86 4.85
C LEU A 939 -46.28 16.03 5.49
N ASP A 940 -45.96 14.89 6.10
CA ASP A 940 -46.92 14.04 6.80
C ASP A 940 -47.50 14.73 8.04
N ASN A 941 -46.68 15.41 8.85
CA ASN A 941 -47.14 16.16 10.02
C ASN A 941 -48.06 17.33 9.60
N ALA A 942 -47.68 18.09 8.57
CA ALA A 942 -48.52 19.18 8.06
C ALA A 942 -49.84 18.67 7.48
N LEU A 943 -49.83 17.51 6.82
CA LEU A 943 -51.05 16.86 6.34
C LEU A 943 -51.91 16.37 7.51
N ALA A 944 -51.31 15.82 8.57
CA ALA A 944 -52.03 15.38 9.77
C ALA A 944 -52.73 16.54 10.48
N ASP A 945 -52.05 17.68 10.63
CA ASP A 945 -52.62 18.90 11.23
C ASP A 945 -53.82 19.43 10.44
N VAL A 946 -53.69 19.52 9.10
CA VAL A 946 -54.77 19.98 8.23
C VAL A 946 -55.92 18.97 8.18
N SER A 947 -55.61 17.67 8.21
CA SER A 947 -56.62 16.60 8.27
C SER A 947 -57.39 16.61 9.58
N GLY A 948 -56.71 16.86 10.71
CA GLY A 948 -57.34 16.97 12.02
C GLY A 948 -58.28 18.18 12.11
N ARG A 949 -57.90 19.33 11.52
CA ARG A 949 -58.79 20.50 11.40
C ARG A 949 -59.99 20.21 10.51
N ALA A 950 -59.78 19.58 9.35
CA ALA A 950 -60.86 19.20 8.44
C ALA A 950 -61.85 18.22 9.09
N GLN A 951 -61.35 17.26 9.87
CA GLN A 951 -62.18 16.33 10.64
C GLN A 951 -62.93 17.03 11.77
N ALA A 952 -62.30 17.95 12.50
CA ALA A 952 -62.95 18.76 13.52
C ALA A 952 -64.05 19.68 12.95
N GLU A 953 -63.89 20.11 11.69
CA GLU A 953 -64.85 20.91 10.92
C GLU A 953 -65.89 20.05 10.16
N GLY A 954 -65.82 18.71 10.24
CA GLY A 954 -66.76 17.79 9.57
C GLY A 954 -66.67 17.76 8.04
N ARG A 955 -65.58 18.28 7.44
CA ARG A 955 -65.41 18.41 5.98
C ARG A 955 -64.47 17.35 5.41
N ALA A 956 -64.72 16.94 4.16
CA ALA A 956 -63.80 16.06 3.43
C ALA A 956 -62.52 16.82 3.00
N LEU A 957 -61.38 16.12 2.98
CA LEU A 957 -60.10 16.69 2.58
C LEU A 957 -60.08 16.97 1.07
N THR A 958 -59.76 18.19 0.64
CA THR A 958 -59.71 18.56 -0.78
C THR A 958 -58.27 18.63 -1.33
N ARG A 959 -58.11 18.70 -2.65
CA ARG A 959 -56.81 18.96 -3.29
C ARG A 959 -56.23 20.33 -2.94
N ALA A 960 -57.09 21.31 -2.64
CA ALA A 960 -56.67 22.63 -2.17
C ALA A 960 -56.07 22.55 -0.76
N ASP A 961 -56.68 21.76 0.13
CA ASP A 961 -56.14 21.50 1.47
C ASP A 961 -54.80 20.77 1.42
N LEU A 962 -54.67 19.76 0.54
CA LEU A 962 -53.40 19.07 0.34
C LEU A 962 -52.31 20.03 -0.16
N ARG A 963 -52.62 20.91 -1.11
CA ARG A 963 -51.66 21.93 -1.58
C ARG A 963 -51.31 22.92 -0.47
N ALA A 964 -52.27 23.33 0.36
CA ALA A 964 -52.02 24.22 1.49
C ALA A 964 -51.14 23.55 2.55
N ALA A 965 -51.40 22.27 2.87
CA ALA A 965 -50.58 21.46 3.77
C ALA A 965 -49.15 21.30 3.25
N ILE A 966 -48.98 21.00 1.95
CA ILE A 966 -47.65 20.89 1.32
C ILE A 966 -46.95 22.24 1.31
N MET A 967 -47.64 23.34 1.00
CA MET A 967 -47.06 24.68 1.05
C MET A 967 -46.59 25.05 2.47
N HIS A 968 -47.37 24.70 3.49
CA HIS A 968 -47.01 24.94 4.89
C HIS A 968 -45.81 24.07 5.31
N GLY A 969 -45.92 22.75 5.13
CA GLY A 969 -44.88 21.79 5.50
C GLY A 969 -43.56 21.99 4.75
N ALA A 970 -43.62 22.39 3.48
CA ALA A 970 -42.42 22.64 2.69
C ALA A 970 -41.75 23.98 3.03
N VAL A 971 -42.52 25.06 3.21
CA VAL A 971 -41.97 26.40 3.47
C VAL A 971 -41.41 26.52 4.89
N GLU A 972 -42.06 25.94 5.91
CA GLU A 972 -41.59 26.00 7.30
C GLU A 972 -40.27 25.26 7.55
N ARG A 973 -39.79 24.48 6.56
CA ARG A 973 -38.68 23.53 6.72
C ARG A 973 -37.51 23.77 5.77
N VAL A 974 -37.62 24.76 4.88
CA VAL A 974 -36.50 25.22 4.04
C VAL A 974 -35.28 25.58 4.88
N ARG A 975 -35.47 26.26 6.02
CA ARG A 975 -34.37 26.72 6.86
C ARG A 975 -33.55 25.58 7.47
N PRO A 976 -34.12 24.67 8.29
CA PRO A 976 -33.35 23.53 8.80
C PRO A 976 -32.74 22.71 7.66
N LYS A 977 -33.46 22.54 6.54
CA LYS A 977 -32.95 21.80 5.40
C LYS A 977 -31.74 22.43 4.73
N MET A 978 -31.82 23.72 4.42
CA MET A 978 -30.72 24.47 3.84
C MET A 978 -29.55 24.54 4.82
N MET A 979 -29.80 24.60 6.14
CA MET A 979 -28.75 24.57 7.14
C MET A 979 -27.97 23.25 7.10
N THR A 980 -28.66 22.10 7.11
CA THR A 980 -28.05 20.76 7.00
C THR A 980 -27.23 20.63 5.72
N VAL A 981 -27.85 20.97 4.58
CA VAL A 981 -27.20 20.86 3.26
C VAL A 981 -25.99 21.77 3.18
N THR A 982 -26.10 23.02 3.64
CA THR A 982 -24.98 23.97 3.66
C THR A 982 -23.89 23.50 4.61
N ALA A 983 -24.21 22.96 5.79
CA ALA A 983 -23.21 22.42 6.71
C ALA A 983 -22.45 21.23 6.10
N ILE A 984 -23.15 20.30 5.46
CA ILE A 984 -22.54 19.14 4.79
C ILE A 984 -21.68 19.59 3.61
N MET A 985 -22.21 20.42 2.71
CA MET A 985 -21.45 20.90 1.54
C MET A 985 -20.26 21.74 1.96
N ALA A 986 -20.45 22.71 2.87
CA ALA A 986 -19.38 23.57 3.34
C ALA A 986 -18.31 22.82 4.14
N GLY A 987 -18.68 21.74 4.83
CA GLY A 987 -17.72 20.82 5.44
C GLY A 987 -16.95 19.98 4.41
N LEU A 988 -17.57 19.55 3.31
CA LEU A 988 -16.89 18.73 2.30
C LEU A 988 -16.07 19.56 1.28
N VAL A 989 -16.35 20.86 1.16
CA VAL A 989 -15.65 21.80 0.27
C VAL A 989 -14.13 21.84 0.56
N PRO A 990 -13.65 22.04 1.80
CA PRO A 990 -12.22 21.98 2.11
C PRO A 990 -11.54 20.70 1.64
N ILE A 991 -12.20 19.54 1.79
CA ILE A 991 -11.66 18.26 1.31
C ILE A 991 -11.48 18.29 -0.21
N LEU A 992 -12.50 18.76 -0.94
CA LEU A 992 -12.52 18.79 -2.40
C LEU A 992 -11.41 19.67 -3.00
N TRP A 993 -11.03 20.75 -2.30
CA TRP A 993 -9.97 21.68 -2.72
C TRP A 993 -8.65 21.54 -1.94
N SER A 994 -8.55 20.55 -1.05
CA SER A 994 -7.34 20.36 -0.26
C SER A 994 -6.13 20.04 -1.16
N ALA A 995 -5.05 20.79 -0.94
CA ALA A 995 -3.76 20.58 -1.57
C ALA A 995 -2.80 20.04 -0.51
N GLY A 996 -2.40 18.77 -0.64
CA GLY A 996 -1.50 18.12 0.31
C GLY A 996 -1.51 16.61 0.16
N THR A 997 -0.55 15.94 0.77
CA THR A 997 -0.41 14.49 0.67
C THR A 997 -1.65 13.78 1.21
N GLY A 998 -2.25 12.91 0.38
CA GLY A 998 -3.46 12.16 0.74
C GLY A 998 -4.75 12.80 0.27
N SER A 999 -4.70 14.03 -0.26
CA SER A 999 -5.90 14.68 -0.78
C SER A 999 -6.43 14.03 -2.05
N GLU A 1000 -5.59 13.32 -2.80
CA GLU A 1000 -5.97 12.70 -4.08
C GLU A 1000 -7.11 11.69 -3.90
N VAL A 1001 -7.00 10.82 -2.89
CA VAL A 1001 -8.05 9.86 -2.54
C VAL A 1001 -9.27 10.58 -1.95
N MET A 1002 -9.04 11.53 -1.05
CA MET A 1002 -10.13 12.24 -0.35
C MET A 1002 -11.00 13.08 -1.28
N ARG A 1003 -10.42 13.73 -2.29
CA ARG A 1003 -11.14 14.50 -3.32
C ARG A 1003 -12.05 13.60 -4.16
N ARG A 1004 -11.61 12.38 -4.47
CA ARG A 1004 -12.41 11.38 -5.21
C ARG A 1004 -13.61 10.87 -4.40
N ILE A 1005 -13.49 10.80 -3.07
CA ILE A 1005 -14.60 10.42 -2.19
C ILE A 1005 -15.57 11.59 -2.00
N ALA A 1006 -15.05 12.82 -1.86
CA ALA A 1006 -15.84 14.02 -1.60
C ALA A 1006 -16.62 14.52 -2.82
N ALA A 1007 -16.08 14.42 -4.04
CA ALA A 1007 -16.72 14.93 -5.25
C ALA A 1007 -18.14 14.36 -5.49
N PRO A 1008 -18.36 13.03 -5.44
CA PRO A 1008 -19.72 12.47 -5.54
C PRO A 1008 -20.67 13.01 -4.48
N MET A 1009 -20.19 13.19 -3.25
CA MET A 1009 -21.00 13.70 -2.15
C MET A 1009 -21.38 15.17 -2.37
N VAL A 1010 -20.43 16.05 -2.69
CA VAL A 1010 -20.69 17.49 -2.90
C VAL A 1010 -21.66 17.68 -4.07
N GLY A 1011 -21.36 17.10 -5.23
CA GLY A 1011 -22.21 17.22 -6.42
C GLY A 1011 -23.59 16.60 -6.17
N GLY A 1012 -23.60 15.43 -5.52
CA GLY A 1012 -24.82 14.74 -5.19
C GLY A 1012 -25.72 15.48 -4.22
N MET A 1013 -25.15 16.15 -3.21
CA MET A 1013 -25.90 16.97 -2.26
C MET A 1013 -26.60 18.16 -2.93
N VAL A 1014 -25.98 18.77 -3.95
CA VAL A 1014 -26.64 19.81 -4.76
C VAL A 1014 -27.89 19.25 -5.43
N SER A 1015 -27.77 18.13 -6.15
CA SER A 1015 -28.91 17.51 -6.84
C SER A 1015 -29.97 16.97 -5.87
N SER A 1016 -29.56 16.37 -4.74
CA SER A 1016 -30.45 15.88 -3.68
C SER A 1016 -31.25 17.02 -3.05
N THR A 1017 -30.66 18.20 -2.90
CA THR A 1017 -31.34 19.37 -2.32
C THR A 1017 -32.44 19.87 -3.25
N VAL A 1018 -32.13 20.01 -4.54
CA VAL A 1018 -33.12 20.40 -5.56
C VAL A 1018 -34.27 19.40 -5.59
N LEU A 1019 -33.95 18.11 -5.53
CA LEU A 1019 -34.95 17.05 -5.52
C LEU A 1019 -35.82 17.09 -4.27
N THR A 1020 -35.20 17.17 -3.10
CA THR A 1020 -35.89 17.12 -1.81
C THR A 1020 -36.83 18.31 -1.65
N LEU A 1021 -36.42 19.49 -2.12
CA LEU A 1021 -37.22 20.70 -2.03
C LEU A 1021 -38.29 20.81 -3.13
N LEU A 1022 -38.11 20.21 -4.30
CA LEU A 1022 -39.03 20.41 -5.43
C LEU A 1022 -39.78 19.12 -5.81
N VAL A 1023 -39.07 18.03 -6.03
CA VAL A 1023 -39.61 16.79 -6.59
C VAL A 1023 -40.33 15.95 -5.53
N ILE A 1024 -39.82 15.86 -4.29
CA ILE A 1024 -40.52 15.13 -3.22
C ILE A 1024 -41.91 15.73 -2.96
N PRO A 1025 -42.10 17.05 -2.77
CA PRO A 1025 -43.43 17.66 -2.66
C PRO A 1025 -44.34 17.40 -3.87
N ALA A 1026 -43.79 17.42 -5.09
CA ALA A 1026 -44.56 17.15 -6.31
C ALA A 1026 -45.02 15.68 -6.38
N LEU A 1027 -44.14 14.72 -6.09
CA LEU A 1027 -44.48 13.29 -6.01
C LEU A 1027 -45.49 13.02 -4.90
N TYR A 1028 -45.29 13.63 -3.72
CA TYR A 1028 -46.22 13.53 -2.61
C TYR A 1028 -47.61 14.08 -2.98
N ALA A 1029 -47.68 15.23 -3.66
CA ALA A 1029 -48.93 15.80 -4.16
C ALA A 1029 -49.65 14.89 -5.16
N LEU A 1030 -48.91 14.25 -6.08
CA LEU A 1030 -49.46 13.33 -7.08
C LEU A 1030 -50.01 12.06 -6.44
N VAL A 1031 -49.24 11.45 -5.54
CA VAL A 1031 -49.56 10.17 -4.90
C VAL A 1031 -50.70 10.31 -3.91
N LYS A 1032 -50.63 11.29 -2.99
CA LYS A 1032 -51.71 11.54 -2.01
C LYS A 1032 -52.94 12.18 -2.64
N GLY A 1033 -52.76 12.97 -3.69
CA GLY A 1033 -53.85 13.60 -4.44
C GLY A 1033 -54.65 12.65 -5.35
N TRP A 1034 -54.12 11.47 -5.66
CA TRP A 1034 -54.77 10.48 -6.53
C TRP A 1034 -56.10 9.95 -5.97
N ARG A 1035 -56.22 9.88 -4.64
CA ARG A 1035 -57.44 9.42 -3.93
C ARG A 1035 -58.38 10.56 -3.50
N LEU A 1036 -58.03 11.83 -3.76
CA LEU A 1036 -58.84 13.00 -3.37
C LEU A 1036 -59.67 13.53 -4.53
N SER A 1037 -60.95 13.85 -4.27
CA SER A 1037 -61.85 14.43 -5.27
C SER A 1037 -61.28 15.73 -5.83
N ARG A 1038 -61.54 15.98 -7.11
CA ARG A 1038 -61.31 17.31 -7.71
C ARG A 1038 -62.42 18.22 -7.16
N GLY A 1039 -62.19 18.77 -5.97
CA GLY A 1039 -62.89 19.97 -5.53
C GLY A 1039 -62.50 21.12 -6.42
#